data_AF-A0A947HPI3-F1
#
_entry.id   AF-A0A947HPI3-F1
#
_cell.length_a   1.000
_cell.length_b   1.000
_cell.length_c   1.000
_cell.angle_alpha   90.00
_cell.angle_beta   90.00
_cell.angle_gamma   90.00
#
_symmetry.space_group_name_H-M   'P 1'
#
loop_
_entity.id
_entity.type
_entity.pdbx_description
1 polymer ?
#
loop_
_entity_poly.entity_id
_entity_poly.type
_entity_poly.pdbx_seq_one_letter_code
_entity_poly.pdbx_strand_id
1 'polypeptide(L)'
;MKQGLWVRLWVLGPIGLLSATACEETVTVACGPGTVLAGERCVPERPPEITCGEGTISVDGIVCLPRLKEPWEFDDVGSEADVSPAEDTGPEPLDIAEEDAGDDIPACVPDCAFRECGGDGCGGSCGSCEDPTAPTCDEEQGVCTGTCVPDCYGKTCGDDGCGGTCGECGEGSTCHDDSWCTPEAWTCDPEYFADESICDCECGAVDVDCKEKGAFMAGCDPLEVCNAEGLCEDKVPADWTCDPYTFDAQDYCNCDCGVEDPDCGNPDAPIIGCAGQYDSCEQGACVACEAACDGKSCGSDGCGGSCGECDEFEVCHLGQCADPCFPTPLACEDAECGDDGCGGSCGQCDGLTEVCSGGYCEPADPEVADDSCYLRCQSYAPSGCGCYVGCAETGDCCVDYDQMCTCNPACGGKTCGDDGCGGSCGTCEGATPYCTDEGQCTGECTPACDGKSCGPDGCGGECGTCGASETCSFLDQCVPADWHCSMTYYGDGAFCDCGCGAPDPDCALGVDFVFGCPVGVDSCQEGICGVEAFCSSKAECTNNQWCIGLYLSAPGQVSGVCGWPWPDSAPPGAPCSASEECSTGCCLGATCRDHCGADGECPSSQRCLGFEVASDGSGTTLGLSGGCASVGGSAEGCDAQAACPVGERCLVFLPPSGGSPRFLCTGQPAGVGEPCNDGSCAGGLLCVSTSLGKDVCALPCPGGASDCQDAEECLPTRLSDRGTNDTEDDIMVNACTP
;
A
#
# COMPACT_ATOMS: atom_id res chain seq x y z
N MET A 1 -41.72 -40.36 21.25
CA MET A 1 -43.01 -41.05 21.44
C MET A 1 -43.82 -40.95 20.15
N LYS A 2 -44.26 -42.11 19.61
CA LYS A 2 -45.40 -42.39 18.68
C LYS A 2 -45.47 -41.63 17.35
N GLN A 3 -45.76 -42.19 16.17
CA GLN A 3 -46.16 -43.51 15.59
C GLN A 3 -46.05 -43.31 14.05
N GLY A 4 -45.91 -44.26 13.14
CA GLY A 4 -45.89 -45.73 13.03
C GLY A 4 -45.31 -46.05 11.62
N LEU A 5 -45.22 -47.25 11.06
CA LEU A 5 -45.75 -48.56 11.34
C LEU A 5 -44.90 -49.56 10.52
N TRP A 6 -44.69 -50.74 11.09
CA TRP A 6 -43.92 -51.90 10.67
C TRP A 6 -44.29 -52.52 9.31
N VAL A 7 -43.33 -53.20 8.63
CA VAL A 7 -43.33 -54.66 8.36
C VAL A 7 -41.91 -55.19 8.11
N ARG A 8 -41.67 -56.39 8.64
CA ARG A 8 -40.45 -57.21 8.74
C ARG A 8 -40.12 -57.97 7.45
N LEU A 9 -38.85 -58.32 7.22
CA LEU A 9 -38.39 -59.73 7.30
C LEU A 9 -36.85 -59.88 7.31
N TRP A 10 -36.35 -60.51 8.35
CA TRP A 10 -35.05 -61.19 8.42
C TRP A 10 -35.07 -62.45 7.55
N VAL A 11 -33.89 -62.97 7.13
CA VAL A 11 -33.43 -64.36 7.40
C VAL A 11 -32.17 -64.72 6.59
N LEU A 12 -31.10 -64.99 7.35
CA LEU A 12 -30.03 -66.00 7.18
C LEU A 12 -28.93 -65.82 6.11
N GLY A 13 -27.72 -65.50 6.60
CA GLY A 13 -26.75 -66.54 6.96
C GLY A 13 -25.69 -66.92 5.90
N PRO A 14 -24.51 -67.42 6.33
CA PRO A 14 -23.24 -67.11 5.68
C PRO A 14 -22.62 -68.30 4.93
N ILE A 15 -21.41 -68.06 4.39
CA ILE A 15 -20.36 -69.01 3.99
C ILE A 15 -20.25 -69.26 2.47
N GLY A 16 -19.13 -68.77 1.92
CA GLY A 16 -18.25 -69.66 1.15
C GLY A 16 -18.04 -69.32 -0.32
N LEU A 17 -16.88 -68.69 -0.59
CA LEU A 17 -15.90 -69.13 -1.58
C LEU A 17 -16.39 -69.34 -3.03
N LEU A 18 -16.04 -68.42 -3.93
CA LEU A 18 -15.03 -68.63 -4.98
C LEU A 18 -15.17 -67.64 -6.15
N SER A 19 -14.00 -67.22 -6.63
CA SER A 19 -13.72 -66.76 -8.00
C SER A 19 -14.23 -65.38 -8.39
N ALA A 20 -13.41 -64.36 -8.14
CA ALA A 20 -13.47 -63.11 -8.88
C ALA A 20 -13.13 -63.41 -10.35
N THR A 21 -14.16 -63.49 -11.17
CA THR A 21 -14.06 -63.39 -12.62
C THR A 21 -14.25 -61.91 -12.91
N ALA A 22 -13.17 -61.22 -13.29
CA ALA A 22 -13.24 -59.83 -13.70
C ALA A 22 -14.13 -59.72 -14.94
N CYS A 23 -15.25 -59.02 -14.81
CA CYS A 23 -15.91 -58.38 -15.94
C CYS A 23 -15.23 -57.01 -16.10
N GLU A 24 -14.46 -56.84 -17.18
CA GLU A 24 -14.10 -55.52 -17.68
C GLU A 24 -15.38 -54.86 -18.19
N GLU A 25 -15.95 -53.94 -17.42
CA GLU A 25 -16.78 -52.87 -17.97
C GLU A 25 -15.86 -51.68 -18.21
N THR A 26 -15.51 -51.45 -19.48
CA THR A 26 -14.85 -50.21 -19.91
C THR A 26 -15.84 -49.07 -19.80
N VAL A 27 -15.70 -48.23 -18.78
CA VAL A 27 -16.37 -46.93 -18.71
C VAL A 27 -15.68 -46.02 -19.73
N THR A 28 -16.34 -45.74 -20.85
CA THR A 28 -15.88 -44.73 -21.80
C THR A 28 -16.27 -43.36 -21.27
N VAL A 29 -15.29 -42.60 -20.75
CA VAL A 29 -15.47 -41.19 -20.39
C VAL A 29 -15.63 -40.38 -21.69
N ALA A 30 -16.77 -39.70 -21.84
CA ALA A 30 -17.03 -38.77 -22.93
C ALA A 30 -16.84 -37.34 -22.40
N CYS A 31 -15.88 -36.62 -22.98
CA CYS A 31 -15.61 -35.22 -22.65
C CYS A 31 -16.62 -34.28 -23.33
N GLY A 32 -16.96 -33.16 -22.67
CA GLY A 32 -17.87 -32.15 -23.20
C GLY A 32 -17.23 -31.29 -24.31
N PRO A 33 -18.03 -30.49 -25.04
CA PRO A 33 -17.54 -29.60 -26.10
C PRO A 33 -16.41 -28.69 -25.59
N GLY A 34 -15.31 -28.57 -26.34
CA GLY A 34 -14.14 -27.77 -25.96
C GLY A 34 -13.05 -28.53 -25.18
N THR A 35 -13.22 -29.83 -24.93
CA THR A 35 -12.21 -30.66 -24.22
C THR A 35 -11.99 -32.03 -24.90
N VAL A 36 -10.75 -32.52 -24.88
CA VAL A 36 -10.32 -33.85 -25.35
C VAL A 36 -9.81 -34.72 -24.20
N LEU A 37 -9.93 -36.03 -24.36
CA LEU A 37 -9.46 -36.99 -23.36
C LEU A 37 -7.93 -37.14 -23.44
N ALA A 38 -7.22 -36.78 -22.37
CA ALA A 38 -5.80 -37.02 -22.19
C ALA A 38 -5.59 -37.93 -20.96
N GLY A 39 -5.39 -39.23 -21.20
CA GLY A 39 -5.39 -40.23 -20.14
C GLY A 39 -6.82 -40.53 -19.66
N GLU A 40 -7.07 -40.45 -18.35
CA GLU A 40 -8.41 -40.61 -17.74
C GLU A 40 -9.13 -39.28 -17.49
N ARG A 41 -8.57 -38.14 -17.95
CA ARG A 41 -9.07 -36.79 -17.67
C ARG A 41 -9.33 -36.00 -18.96
N CYS A 42 -10.38 -35.19 -18.96
CA CYS A 42 -10.67 -34.24 -20.04
C CYS A 42 -9.82 -32.98 -19.88
N VAL A 43 -9.13 -32.57 -20.94
CA VAL A 43 -8.29 -31.36 -21.01
C VAL A 43 -8.75 -30.48 -22.18
N PRO A 44 -8.58 -29.15 -22.14
CA PRO A 44 -9.02 -28.25 -23.22
C PRO A 44 -8.38 -28.58 -24.58
N GLU A 45 -9.14 -28.47 -25.67
CA GLU A 45 -8.57 -28.55 -27.03
C GLU A 45 -7.65 -27.36 -27.29
N ARG A 46 -6.36 -27.60 -27.56
CA ARG A 46 -5.43 -26.54 -27.98
C ARG A 46 -5.91 -25.96 -29.32
N PRO A 47 -5.99 -24.62 -29.49
CA PRO A 47 -6.41 -24.04 -30.76
C PRO A 47 -5.39 -24.34 -31.88
N PRO A 48 -5.83 -24.48 -33.14
CA PRO A 48 -4.92 -24.67 -34.26
C PRO A 48 -4.06 -23.43 -34.49
N GLU A 49 -2.77 -23.63 -34.79
CA GLU A 49 -1.83 -22.58 -35.17
C GLU A 49 -2.42 -21.68 -36.27
N ILE A 50 -2.50 -20.38 -35.99
CA ILE A 50 -2.99 -19.38 -36.94
C ILE A 50 -1.89 -19.02 -37.94
N THR A 51 -2.21 -19.08 -39.23
CA THR A 51 -1.38 -18.49 -40.28
C THR A 51 -1.80 -17.05 -40.52
N CYS A 52 -0.94 -16.10 -40.17
CA CYS A 52 -1.14 -14.67 -40.37
C CYS A 52 -0.97 -14.26 -41.85
N GLY A 53 -1.73 -13.25 -42.30
CA GLY A 53 -1.67 -12.71 -43.67
C GLY A 53 -0.47 -11.78 -43.92
N GLU A 54 -0.23 -11.40 -45.19
CA GLU A 54 0.86 -10.47 -45.54
C GLU A 54 0.73 -9.15 -44.74
N GLY A 55 1.82 -8.76 -44.06
CA GLY A 55 1.88 -7.54 -43.24
C GLY A 55 1.74 -7.75 -41.73
N THR A 56 1.51 -8.98 -41.26
CA THR A 56 1.41 -9.31 -39.83
C THR A 56 2.36 -10.45 -39.42
N ILE A 57 2.73 -10.55 -38.15
CA ILE A 57 3.54 -11.64 -37.56
C ILE A 57 2.78 -12.31 -36.41
N SER A 58 2.88 -13.64 -36.32
CA SER A 58 2.31 -14.43 -35.23
C SER A 58 3.16 -14.29 -33.98
N VAL A 59 2.56 -13.84 -32.87
CA VAL A 59 3.15 -13.90 -31.53
C VAL A 59 2.47 -15.02 -30.75
N ASP A 60 3.28 -15.95 -30.23
CA ASP A 60 2.90 -17.14 -29.46
C ASP A 60 1.87 -18.10 -30.09
N GLY A 61 1.58 -17.93 -31.38
CA GLY A 61 0.63 -18.77 -32.11
C GLY A 61 -0.83 -18.47 -31.79
N ILE A 62 -1.11 -17.35 -31.12
CA ILE A 62 -2.44 -16.96 -30.64
C ILE A 62 -2.87 -15.57 -31.15
N VAL A 63 -1.93 -14.71 -31.58
CA VAL A 63 -2.23 -13.34 -32.03
C VAL A 63 -1.40 -12.96 -33.27
N CYS A 64 -2.04 -12.33 -34.27
CA CYS A 64 -1.37 -11.73 -35.43
C CYS A 64 -1.25 -10.21 -35.24
N LEU A 65 -0.02 -9.70 -35.13
CA LEU A 65 0.24 -8.26 -34.96
C LEU A 65 0.75 -7.61 -36.26
N PRO A 66 0.38 -6.35 -36.57
CA PRO A 66 0.93 -5.60 -37.70
C PRO A 66 2.45 -5.44 -37.60
N ARG A 67 3.16 -5.55 -38.72
CA ARG A 67 4.56 -5.11 -38.79
C ARG A 67 4.58 -3.58 -38.69
N LEU A 68 5.01 -3.05 -37.55
CA LEU A 68 5.33 -1.63 -37.42
C LEU A 68 6.37 -1.24 -38.48
N LYS A 69 6.08 -0.18 -39.23
CA LYS A 69 6.90 0.33 -40.32
C LYS A 69 7.79 1.43 -39.73
N GLU A 70 9.10 1.21 -39.71
CA GLU A 70 10.16 2.17 -39.40
C GLU A 70 9.97 3.54 -40.11
N PRO A 71 10.26 4.68 -39.47
CA PRO A 71 10.01 6.00 -40.06
C PRO A 71 11.28 6.66 -40.63
N TRP A 72 11.87 6.17 -41.73
CA TRP A 72 12.92 6.94 -42.44
C TRP A 72 12.98 6.64 -43.94
N GLU A 73 12.33 7.47 -44.77
CA GLU A 73 12.74 7.67 -46.18
C GLU A 73 12.32 9.08 -46.65
N PHE A 74 13.29 9.99 -46.74
CA PHE A 74 13.16 11.25 -47.46
C PHE A 74 13.76 11.06 -48.86
N ASP A 75 12.93 11.23 -49.88
CA ASP A 75 13.35 11.31 -51.28
C ASP A 75 13.93 12.71 -51.59
N ASP A 76 15.16 12.68 -52.12
CA ASP A 76 15.95 13.81 -52.61
C ASP A 76 15.42 14.35 -53.95
N VAL A 77 14.98 15.62 -54.03
CA VAL A 77 14.99 16.39 -55.28
C VAL A 77 15.21 17.90 -55.05
N GLY A 78 16.42 18.40 -55.36
CA GLY A 78 16.56 19.54 -56.28
C GLY A 78 16.93 20.93 -55.75
N SER A 79 18.23 21.16 -55.57
CA SER A 79 19.06 22.25 -56.15
C SER A 79 18.66 23.75 -56.05
N GLU A 80 19.50 24.46 -55.28
CA GLU A 80 20.20 25.75 -55.53
C GLU A 80 19.43 27.04 -55.86
N ALA A 81 19.55 28.05 -54.97
CA ALA A 81 20.01 29.41 -55.33
C ALA A 81 20.40 30.25 -54.09
N ASP A 82 21.61 30.83 -54.16
CA ASP A 82 22.18 31.91 -53.34
C ASP A 82 21.24 33.13 -53.15
N VAL A 83 21.34 33.83 -52.01
CA VAL A 83 21.89 35.21 -51.88
C VAL A 83 21.94 35.66 -50.40
N SER A 84 23.06 36.26 -50.05
CA SER A 84 23.58 36.87 -48.80
C SER A 84 22.66 37.85 -48.01
N PRO A 85 23.08 38.25 -46.78
CA PRO A 85 22.25 38.97 -45.79
C PRO A 85 22.35 40.50 -45.93
N ALA A 86 21.34 41.21 -45.45
CA ALA A 86 21.41 42.65 -45.23
C ALA A 86 20.54 43.08 -44.04
N GLU A 87 21.17 43.93 -43.23
CA GLU A 87 20.68 44.57 -42.02
C GLU A 87 19.57 45.61 -42.29
N ASP A 88 18.86 45.93 -41.22
CA ASP A 88 18.63 47.30 -40.72
C ASP A 88 17.18 47.82 -40.61
N THR A 89 16.94 48.39 -39.42
CA THR A 89 15.89 49.32 -38.97
C THR A 89 14.43 48.88 -38.77
N GLY A 90 14.02 48.84 -37.50
CA GLY A 90 12.65 49.07 -37.05
C GLY A 90 12.63 49.59 -35.60
N PRO A 91 11.94 50.71 -35.28
CA PRO A 91 12.02 51.38 -33.97
C PRO A 91 10.98 50.92 -32.94
N GLU A 92 11.32 51.19 -31.68
CA GLU A 92 10.58 51.18 -30.38
C GLU A 92 9.13 51.77 -30.39
N PRO A 93 8.33 51.55 -29.31
CA PRO A 93 6.99 50.98 -29.36
C PRO A 93 5.84 52.01 -29.20
N LEU A 94 4.61 51.56 -29.46
CA LEU A 94 3.38 52.30 -29.15
C LEU A 94 2.37 51.42 -28.40
N ASP A 95 2.10 51.83 -27.16
CA ASP A 95 0.96 51.41 -26.34
C ASP A 95 -0.36 51.92 -26.92
N ILE A 96 -1.33 51.03 -27.17
CA ILE A 96 -2.78 51.26 -27.01
C ILE A 96 -3.45 49.86 -26.96
N ALA A 97 -3.88 49.40 -25.79
CA ALA A 97 -5.25 49.45 -25.26
C ALA A 97 -6.18 48.34 -25.77
N GLU A 98 -6.75 47.62 -24.80
CA GLU A 98 -7.79 46.60 -24.91
C GLU A 98 -8.97 47.06 -25.75
N GLU A 99 -9.37 46.29 -26.78
CA GLU A 99 -10.76 46.03 -27.19
C GLU A 99 -10.84 44.69 -27.97
N ASP A 100 -11.69 43.78 -27.48
CA ASP A 100 -12.39 42.67 -28.15
C ASP A 100 -11.76 42.04 -29.41
N ALA A 101 -11.07 40.91 -29.24
CA ALA A 101 -10.83 39.96 -30.32
C ALA A 101 -12.03 39.01 -30.44
N GLY A 102 -12.94 39.34 -31.35
CA GLY A 102 -13.86 38.39 -31.95
C GLY A 102 -13.06 37.31 -32.68
N ASP A 103 -13.29 36.07 -32.26
CA ASP A 103 -12.68 34.86 -32.74
C ASP A 103 -13.23 34.51 -34.14
N ASP A 104 -12.57 34.99 -35.20
CA ASP A 104 -12.79 34.51 -36.57
C ASP A 104 -11.80 33.35 -36.85
N ILE A 105 -12.06 32.20 -36.22
CA ILE A 105 -11.51 30.91 -36.67
C ILE A 105 -12.10 30.67 -38.07
N PRO A 106 -11.31 30.40 -39.13
CA PRO A 106 -11.87 30.07 -40.43
C PRO A 106 -12.79 28.86 -40.28
N ALA A 107 -14.04 29.01 -40.75
CA ALA A 107 -15.06 27.98 -40.68
C ALA A 107 -14.50 26.62 -41.13
N CYS A 108 -14.65 25.61 -40.28
CA CYS A 108 -14.21 24.25 -40.56
C CYS A 108 -14.87 23.75 -41.87
N VAL A 109 -14.06 23.21 -42.79
CA VAL A 109 -14.55 22.68 -44.07
C VAL A 109 -14.59 21.16 -43.96
N PRO A 110 -15.78 20.54 -43.93
CA PRO A 110 -15.91 19.08 -43.88
C PRO A 110 -15.19 18.41 -45.05
N ASP A 111 -14.32 17.45 -44.75
CA ASP A 111 -13.66 16.63 -45.78
C ASP A 111 -14.14 15.18 -45.74
N CYS A 112 -14.97 14.84 -46.72
CA CYS A 112 -15.48 13.49 -46.94
C CYS A 112 -14.97 12.88 -48.23
N ALA A 113 -13.90 13.42 -48.80
CA ALA A 113 -13.34 12.87 -50.02
C ALA A 113 -12.89 11.42 -49.77
N PHE A 114 -13.48 10.49 -50.52
CA PHE A 114 -13.19 9.06 -50.48
C PHE A 114 -13.59 8.33 -49.19
N ARG A 115 -14.44 8.95 -48.36
CA ARG A 115 -15.01 8.34 -47.16
C ARG A 115 -16.49 8.01 -47.38
N GLU A 116 -16.88 6.77 -47.11
CA GLU A 116 -18.26 6.27 -47.09
C GLU A 116 -18.90 6.41 -45.68
N CYS A 117 -18.10 6.56 -44.64
CA CYS A 117 -18.50 6.74 -43.25
C CYS A 117 -17.37 7.43 -42.43
N GLY A 118 -17.63 7.77 -41.16
CA GLY A 118 -16.62 8.32 -40.24
C GLY A 118 -16.67 9.85 -40.12
N GLY A 119 -15.83 10.42 -39.25
CA GLY A 119 -15.80 11.86 -38.99
C GLY A 119 -15.36 12.70 -40.18
N ASP A 120 -15.95 13.89 -40.34
CA ASP A 120 -15.66 14.85 -41.41
C ASP A 120 -14.58 15.89 -41.07
N GLY A 121 -13.94 15.73 -39.90
CA GLY A 121 -12.92 16.65 -39.37
C GLY A 121 -13.47 17.93 -38.72
N CYS A 122 -14.81 18.09 -38.70
CA CYS A 122 -15.51 19.29 -38.22
C CYS A 122 -16.62 19.00 -37.21
N GLY A 123 -16.64 17.78 -36.66
CA GLY A 123 -17.69 17.31 -35.73
C GLY A 123 -18.95 16.78 -36.41
N GLY A 124 -18.97 16.69 -37.75
CA GLY A 124 -19.98 15.96 -38.52
C GLY A 124 -19.47 14.60 -39.01
N SER A 125 -20.28 13.90 -39.80
CA SER A 125 -19.93 12.58 -40.36
C SER A 125 -20.11 12.52 -41.88
N CYS A 126 -19.29 11.70 -42.53
CA CYS A 126 -19.24 11.53 -44.00
C CYS A 126 -20.24 10.53 -44.57
N GLY A 127 -20.99 9.84 -43.70
CA GLY A 127 -22.00 8.85 -44.06
C GLY A 127 -22.25 7.87 -42.92
N SER A 128 -23.17 6.92 -43.14
CA SER A 128 -23.52 5.86 -42.20
C SER A 128 -23.55 4.51 -42.91
N CYS A 129 -23.05 3.47 -42.25
CA CYS A 129 -22.98 2.12 -42.79
C CYS A 129 -24.33 1.39 -42.68
N GLU A 130 -25.18 1.59 -43.69
CA GLU A 130 -26.55 1.04 -43.71
C GLU A 130 -26.62 -0.41 -44.22
N ASP A 131 -25.51 -0.97 -44.73
CA ASP A 131 -25.45 -2.35 -45.19
C ASP A 131 -25.27 -3.31 -44.00
N PRO A 132 -26.22 -4.22 -43.71
CA PRO A 132 -26.13 -5.14 -42.58
C PRO A 132 -24.98 -6.17 -42.71
N THR A 133 -24.35 -6.29 -43.88
CA THR A 133 -23.16 -7.12 -44.08
C THR A 133 -21.85 -6.35 -43.90
N ALA A 134 -21.92 -5.03 -43.75
CA ALA A 134 -20.81 -4.15 -43.42
C ALA A 134 -21.30 -2.94 -42.58
N PRO A 135 -21.80 -3.17 -41.35
CA PRO A 135 -22.45 -2.11 -40.56
C PRO A 135 -21.46 -1.19 -39.83
N THR A 136 -20.17 -1.53 -39.82
CA THR A 136 -19.16 -0.85 -38.99
C THR A 136 -18.28 0.05 -39.83
N CYS A 137 -18.07 1.28 -39.38
CA CYS A 137 -17.13 2.19 -40.03
C CYS A 137 -15.70 1.95 -39.55
N ASP A 138 -14.79 1.65 -40.47
CA ASP A 138 -13.36 1.79 -40.23
C ASP A 138 -13.02 3.29 -40.31
N GLU A 139 -12.82 3.95 -39.16
CA GLU A 139 -12.61 5.40 -39.11
C GLU A 139 -11.29 5.87 -39.74
N GLU A 140 -10.30 4.98 -39.81
CA GLU A 140 -8.99 5.28 -40.39
C GLU A 140 -9.07 5.26 -41.93
N GLN A 141 -9.80 4.30 -42.49
CA GLN A 141 -10.01 4.16 -43.93
C GLN A 141 -11.24 4.91 -44.44
N GLY A 142 -12.19 5.26 -43.57
CA GLY A 142 -13.49 5.83 -43.90
C GLY A 142 -14.37 4.90 -44.73
N VAL A 143 -14.27 3.58 -44.55
CA VAL A 143 -15.00 2.57 -45.33
C VAL A 143 -15.80 1.65 -44.41
N CYS A 144 -16.98 1.24 -44.86
CA CYS A 144 -17.80 0.28 -44.13
C CYS A 144 -17.24 -1.15 -44.26
N THR A 145 -17.04 -1.85 -43.14
CA THR A 145 -16.43 -3.19 -43.09
C THR A 145 -17.34 -4.23 -42.44
N GLY A 146 -17.17 -5.49 -42.84
CA GLY A 146 -18.00 -6.64 -42.43
C GLY A 146 -17.46 -7.46 -41.26
N THR A 147 -16.34 -7.06 -40.66
CA THR A 147 -15.79 -7.72 -39.46
C THR A 147 -16.28 -6.95 -38.25
N CYS A 148 -17.44 -7.33 -37.72
CA CYS A 148 -17.99 -6.73 -36.52
C CYS A 148 -17.70 -7.62 -35.32
N VAL A 149 -17.06 -7.06 -34.29
CA VAL A 149 -16.82 -7.72 -33.00
C VAL A 149 -17.92 -7.25 -32.05
N PRO A 150 -18.84 -8.13 -31.63
CA PRO A 150 -19.90 -7.77 -30.69
C PRO A 150 -19.33 -7.17 -29.42
N ASP A 151 -19.72 -5.94 -29.10
CA ASP A 151 -19.31 -5.28 -27.86
C ASP A 151 -20.43 -5.34 -26.82
N CYS A 152 -20.30 -6.35 -25.96
CA CYS A 152 -21.17 -6.60 -24.82
C CYS A 152 -20.46 -6.39 -23.48
N TYR A 153 -19.28 -5.76 -23.47
CA TYR A 153 -18.60 -5.51 -22.22
C TYR A 153 -19.41 -4.49 -21.40
N GLY A 154 -19.83 -4.89 -20.20
CA GLY A 154 -20.71 -4.10 -19.33
C GLY A 154 -22.21 -4.17 -19.62
N LYS A 155 -22.64 -4.66 -20.80
CA LYS A 155 -24.08 -4.66 -21.17
C LYS A 155 -24.80 -5.94 -20.73
N THR A 156 -26.04 -5.80 -20.25
CA THR A 156 -26.91 -6.95 -19.89
C THR A 156 -28.07 -7.18 -20.87
N CYS A 157 -28.32 -6.21 -21.76
CA CYS A 157 -29.25 -6.30 -22.88
C CYS A 157 -28.85 -5.29 -23.97
N GLY A 158 -29.67 -5.12 -25.01
CA GLY A 158 -29.44 -4.08 -26.03
C GLY A 158 -28.58 -4.54 -27.21
N ASP A 159 -28.31 -3.65 -28.16
CA ASP A 159 -27.61 -3.98 -29.40
C ASP A 159 -26.09 -4.19 -29.16
N ASP A 160 -25.53 -5.19 -29.82
CA ASP A 160 -24.10 -5.52 -29.73
C ASP A 160 -23.20 -4.72 -30.68
N GLY A 161 -23.75 -3.70 -31.34
CA GLY A 161 -23.07 -2.90 -32.37
C GLY A 161 -22.92 -3.60 -33.72
N CYS A 162 -23.33 -4.87 -33.83
CA CYS A 162 -23.15 -5.76 -34.97
C CYS A 162 -24.45 -6.31 -35.56
N GLY A 163 -25.60 -5.82 -35.08
CA GLY A 163 -26.92 -6.29 -35.47
C GLY A 163 -27.39 -7.55 -34.72
N GLY A 164 -26.65 -7.98 -33.70
CA GLY A 164 -27.09 -8.89 -32.65
C GLY A 164 -27.41 -8.14 -31.35
N THR A 165 -27.63 -8.89 -30.26
CA THR A 165 -28.01 -8.32 -28.96
C THR A 165 -27.18 -8.90 -27.81
N CYS A 166 -26.85 -8.08 -26.81
CA CYS A 166 -26.06 -8.43 -25.63
C CYS A 166 -26.90 -9.03 -24.49
N GLY A 167 -27.71 -10.05 -24.80
CA GLY A 167 -28.63 -10.67 -23.85
C GLY A 167 -30.10 -10.26 -24.03
N GLU A 168 -30.97 -10.78 -23.16
CA GLU A 168 -32.41 -10.45 -23.10
C GLU A 168 -32.82 -10.25 -21.63
N CYS A 169 -33.58 -9.19 -21.34
CA CYS A 169 -34.11 -8.98 -19.99
C CYS A 169 -35.17 -10.02 -19.63
N GLY A 170 -35.20 -10.42 -18.36
CA GLY A 170 -36.19 -11.35 -17.81
C GLY A 170 -37.64 -10.83 -17.89
N GLU A 171 -38.63 -11.71 -17.68
CA GLU A 171 -40.04 -11.32 -17.69
C GLU A 171 -40.31 -10.18 -16.68
N GLY A 172 -40.81 -9.03 -17.17
CA GLY A 172 -41.15 -7.86 -16.35
C GLY A 172 -40.02 -6.83 -16.18
N SER A 173 -38.90 -7.01 -16.88
CA SER A 173 -37.82 -6.03 -16.95
C SER A 173 -37.74 -5.36 -18.32
N THR A 174 -37.31 -4.10 -18.36
CA THR A 174 -37.12 -3.31 -19.58
C THR A 174 -35.64 -3.09 -19.84
N CYS A 175 -35.24 -3.22 -21.10
CA CYS A 175 -33.91 -2.81 -21.55
C CYS A 175 -33.90 -1.31 -21.80
N HIS A 176 -33.00 -0.59 -21.13
CA HIS A 176 -32.85 0.86 -21.27
C HIS A 176 -31.85 1.23 -22.37
N ASP A 177 -31.86 2.50 -22.78
CA ASP A 177 -30.99 3.05 -23.84
C ASP A 177 -29.50 2.86 -23.51
N ASP A 178 -29.16 2.82 -22.22
CA ASP A 178 -27.80 2.58 -21.76
C ASP A 178 -27.39 1.11 -21.90
N SER A 179 -28.31 0.16 -22.17
CA SER A 179 -28.12 -1.31 -22.36
C SER A 179 -28.23 -2.19 -21.09
N TRP A 180 -28.93 -1.69 -20.07
CA TRP A 180 -29.11 -2.32 -18.75
C TRP A 180 -30.57 -2.74 -18.52
N CYS A 181 -30.78 -3.85 -17.80
CA CYS A 181 -32.10 -4.36 -17.47
C CYS A 181 -32.54 -3.91 -16.08
N THR A 182 -33.66 -3.19 -15.98
CA THR A 182 -34.31 -2.92 -14.69
C THR A 182 -35.75 -3.43 -14.66
N PRO A 183 -36.30 -3.76 -13.48
CA PRO A 183 -37.73 -4.04 -13.33
C PRO A 183 -38.58 -2.83 -13.74
N GLU A 184 -39.77 -3.04 -14.31
CA GLU A 184 -40.69 -1.94 -14.68
C GLU A 184 -41.06 -1.01 -13.50
N ALA A 185 -40.89 -1.47 -12.27
CA ALA A 185 -41.15 -0.70 -11.06
C ALA A 185 -39.94 0.11 -10.57
N TRP A 186 -38.75 -0.05 -11.17
CA TRP A 186 -37.55 0.70 -10.83
C TRP A 186 -37.68 2.16 -11.29
N THR A 187 -37.30 3.11 -10.42
CA THR A 187 -37.45 4.55 -10.66
C THR A 187 -36.17 5.35 -10.49
N CYS A 188 -35.09 4.73 -10.00
CA CYS A 188 -33.76 5.34 -9.91
C CYS A 188 -33.02 5.23 -11.24
N ASP A 189 -31.77 5.68 -11.26
CA ASP A 189 -30.91 5.49 -12.43
C ASP A 189 -30.78 3.99 -12.75
N PRO A 190 -30.94 3.57 -14.01
CA PRO A 190 -30.78 2.17 -14.40
C PRO A 190 -29.39 1.59 -14.12
N GLU A 191 -28.34 2.42 -14.07
CA GLU A 191 -26.97 1.96 -13.81
C GLU A 191 -26.77 1.43 -12.38
N TYR A 192 -27.61 1.86 -11.42
CA TYR A 192 -27.50 1.47 -10.01
C TYR A 192 -28.22 0.17 -9.66
N PHE A 193 -29.05 -0.38 -10.56
CA PHE A 193 -29.77 -1.61 -10.26
C PHE A 193 -28.87 -2.84 -10.48
N ALA A 194 -28.61 -3.62 -9.42
CA ALA A 194 -27.81 -4.84 -9.49
C ALA A 194 -26.37 -4.61 -9.97
N ASP A 195 -25.74 -3.53 -9.48
CA ASP A 195 -24.39 -3.12 -9.87
C ASP A 195 -23.29 -3.70 -8.97
N GLU A 196 -23.68 -4.52 -7.98
CA GLU A 196 -22.81 -5.19 -6.99
C GLU A 196 -22.07 -4.22 -6.06
N SER A 197 -22.43 -2.92 -6.03
CA SER A 197 -21.68 -1.90 -5.31
C SER A 197 -22.42 -1.34 -4.09
N ILE A 198 -23.72 -1.05 -4.22
CA ILE A 198 -24.52 -0.30 -3.23
C ILE A 198 -25.95 -0.85 -3.20
N CYS A 199 -26.58 -0.84 -2.02
CA CYS A 199 -28.00 -1.14 -1.88
C CYS A 199 -28.82 0.16 -2.03
N ASP A 200 -29.48 0.32 -3.18
CA ASP A 200 -30.27 1.50 -3.53
C ASP A 200 -31.74 1.38 -3.13
N CYS A 201 -32.14 2.19 -2.14
CA CYS A 201 -33.46 2.18 -1.54
C CYS A 201 -34.37 3.30 -2.08
N GLU A 202 -35.68 3.14 -1.87
CA GLU A 202 -36.73 4.04 -2.40
C GLU A 202 -36.79 4.13 -3.94
N CYS A 203 -36.14 3.19 -4.62
CA CYS A 203 -36.08 3.12 -6.07
C CYS A 203 -37.27 2.41 -6.73
N GLY A 204 -38.39 2.26 -6.00
CA GLY A 204 -39.65 1.70 -6.52
C GLY A 204 -39.68 0.18 -6.71
N ALA A 205 -38.53 -0.46 -6.91
CA ALA A 205 -38.32 -1.90 -6.77
C ALA A 205 -37.13 -2.18 -5.83
N VAL A 206 -37.07 -3.39 -5.29
CA VAL A 206 -36.00 -3.82 -4.37
C VAL A 206 -34.73 -4.05 -5.16
N ASP A 207 -33.64 -3.39 -4.77
CA ASP A 207 -32.33 -3.73 -5.29
C ASP A 207 -31.91 -5.14 -4.85
N VAL A 208 -31.37 -5.93 -5.78
CA VAL A 208 -30.87 -7.26 -5.47
C VAL A 208 -29.64 -7.20 -4.56
N ASP A 209 -28.89 -6.10 -4.62
CA ASP A 209 -27.64 -5.89 -3.85
C ASP A 209 -27.92 -5.75 -2.35
N CYS A 210 -29.15 -5.41 -1.97
CA CYS A 210 -29.61 -5.35 -0.57
C CYS A 210 -29.63 -6.71 0.16
N LYS A 211 -29.34 -7.83 -0.52
CA LYS A 211 -29.22 -9.14 0.11
C LYS A 211 -27.79 -9.48 0.52
N GLU A 212 -26.80 -8.74 0.01
CA GLU A 212 -25.41 -8.97 0.33
C GLU A 212 -25.06 -8.22 1.62
N LYS A 213 -24.62 -8.95 2.65
CA LYS A 213 -24.23 -8.36 3.94
C LYS A 213 -22.98 -7.50 3.72
N GLY A 214 -23.14 -6.18 3.63
CA GLY A 214 -22.02 -5.23 3.60
C GLY A 214 -22.08 -4.15 2.51
N ALA A 215 -23.10 -4.13 1.64
CA ALA A 215 -23.26 -3.03 0.69
C ALA A 215 -23.58 -1.71 1.43
N PHE A 216 -22.93 -0.61 1.04
CA PHE A 216 -23.31 0.72 1.52
C PHE A 216 -24.76 1.01 1.12
N MET A 217 -25.53 1.70 1.98
CA MET A 217 -26.94 1.99 1.71
C MET A 217 -27.08 3.39 1.10
N ALA A 218 -27.73 3.49 -0.06
CA ALA A 218 -28.09 4.75 -0.69
C ALA A 218 -29.60 4.99 -0.60
N GLY A 219 -29.98 6.27 -0.44
CA GLY A 219 -31.38 6.69 -0.38
C GLY A 219 -32.02 6.67 1.02
N CYS A 220 -31.39 6.03 2.02
CA CYS A 220 -31.85 6.04 3.40
C CYS A 220 -31.02 6.97 4.31
N ASP A 221 -31.63 7.46 5.39
CA ASP A 221 -30.89 8.22 6.40
C ASP A 221 -29.86 7.31 7.13
N PRO A 222 -28.78 7.86 7.75
CA PRO A 222 -27.72 7.06 8.39
C PRO A 222 -28.16 6.09 9.51
N LEU A 223 -29.41 6.13 9.94
CA LEU A 223 -30.01 5.27 10.97
C LEU A 223 -31.18 4.44 10.44
N GLU A 224 -31.33 4.35 9.12
CA GLU A 224 -32.35 3.55 8.44
C GLU A 224 -31.72 2.39 7.67
N VAL A 225 -32.48 1.32 7.46
CA VAL A 225 -32.12 0.15 6.65
C VAL A 225 -33.14 -0.07 5.53
N CYS A 226 -32.69 -0.65 4.42
CA CYS A 226 -33.59 -1.11 3.37
C CYS A 226 -34.32 -2.38 3.81
N ASN A 227 -35.63 -2.33 3.88
CA ASN A 227 -36.40 -3.55 4.12
C ASN A 227 -36.54 -4.42 2.87
N ALA A 228 -37.16 -5.59 3.04
CA ALA A 228 -37.37 -6.56 1.95
C ALA A 228 -38.28 -6.03 0.82
N GLU A 229 -38.91 -4.87 1.01
CA GLU A 229 -39.72 -4.16 0.03
C GLU A 229 -39.00 -2.96 -0.61
N GLY A 230 -37.73 -2.71 -0.25
CA GLY A 230 -36.91 -1.65 -0.83
C GLY A 230 -37.23 -0.26 -0.28
N LEU A 231 -37.84 -0.20 0.90
CA LEU A 231 -38.19 1.04 1.60
C LEU A 231 -37.28 1.22 2.81
N CYS A 232 -36.94 2.47 3.12
CA CYS A 232 -36.20 2.81 4.32
C CYS A 232 -37.07 2.61 5.57
N GLU A 233 -36.51 1.93 6.57
CA GLU A 233 -37.11 1.79 7.90
C GLU A 233 -36.05 1.99 8.99
N ASP A 234 -36.45 2.45 10.17
CA ASP A 234 -35.51 2.69 11.27
C ASP A 234 -34.70 1.41 11.58
N LYS A 235 -33.36 1.49 11.49
CA LYS A 235 -32.42 0.42 11.89
C LYS A 235 -32.63 0.03 13.35
N VAL A 236 -32.99 1.01 14.17
CA VAL A 236 -33.01 0.90 15.62
C VAL A 236 -34.45 0.85 16.13
N PRO A 237 -34.84 -0.20 16.89
CA PRO A 237 -36.17 -0.27 17.48
C PRO A 237 -36.46 0.94 18.38
N ALA A 238 -37.71 1.43 18.34
CA ALA A 238 -38.13 2.61 19.12
C ALA A 238 -37.96 2.46 20.65
N ASP A 239 -37.82 1.23 21.15
CA ASP A 239 -37.60 0.92 22.56
C ASP A 239 -36.11 0.83 22.94
N TRP A 240 -35.18 1.00 21.98
CA TRP A 240 -33.75 1.13 22.24
C TRP A 240 -33.42 2.49 22.87
N THR A 241 -32.60 2.48 23.92
CA THR A 241 -32.28 3.68 24.70
C THR A 241 -30.80 4.05 24.70
N CYS A 242 -29.94 3.22 24.14
CA CYS A 242 -28.51 3.51 23.99
C CYS A 242 -28.22 4.31 22.73
N ASP A 243 -26.94 4.53 22.42
CA ASP A 243 -26.55 5.19 21.19
C ASP A 243 -27.09 4.39 19.99
N PRO A 244 -27.79 5.02 19.03
CA PRO A 244 -28.32 4.33 17.85
C PRO A 244 -27.25 3.64 17.00
N TYR A 245 -26.01 4.13 17.02
CA TYR A 245 -24.93 3.55 16.22
C TYR A 245 -24.39 2.23 16.78
N THR A 246 -24.70 1.90 18.05
CA THR A 246 -24.22 0.67 18.71
C THR A 246 -25.24 -0.47 18.64
N PHE A 247 -26.36 -0.32 17.94
CA PHE A 247 -27.34 -1.40 17.78
C PHE A 247 -26.99 -2.26 16.56
N ASP A 248 -26.73 -3.56 16.75
CA ASP A 248 -26.31 -4.50 15.70
C ASP A 248 -25.10 -3.96 14.92
N ALA A 249 -24.04 -3.63 15.67
CA ALA A 249 -22.79 -3.07 15.17
C ALA A 249 -21.68 -4.14 15.01
N GLN A 250 -21.95 -5.39 15.43
CA GLN A 250 -21.01 -6.53 15.38
C GLN A 250 -19.75 -6.32 16.22
N ASP A 251 -19.84 -5.53 17.30
CA ASP A 251 -18.72 -5.20 18.18
C ASP A 251 -18.95 -5.72 19.61
N TYR A 252 -19.89 -5.11 20.34
CA TYR A 252 -20.18 -5.34 21.74
C TYR A 252 -21.63 -5.75 21.92
N CYS A 253 -21.89 -6.61 22.89
CA CYS A 253 -23.26 -6.86 23.34
C CYS A 253 -23.68 -5.73 24.30
N ASN A 254 -24.45 -4.75 23.80
CA ASN A 254 -24.87 -3.59 24.59
C ASN A 254 -26.12 -3.91 25.44
N CYS A 255 -25.93 -3.97 26.76
CA CYS A 255 -26.99 -4.29 27.71
C CYS A 255 -27.54 -3.05 28.43
N ASP A 256 -28.74 -3.20 29.01
CA ASP A 256 -29.49 -2.14 29.67
C ASP A 256 -29.91 -1.01 28.70
N CYS A 257 -30.01 -1.37 27.42
CA CYS A 257 -30.40 -0.49 26.31
C CYS A 257 -31.89 -0.60 25.95
N GLY A 258 -32.72 -1.17 26.82
CA GLY A 258 -34.17 -1.28 26.65
C GLY A 258 -34.63 -2.50 25.85
N VAL A 259 -33.98 -2.80 24.72
CA VAL A 259 -34.15 -4.06 23.96
C VAL A 259 -32.83 -4.83 23.91
N GLU A 260 -32.89 -6.12 23.57
CA GLU A 260 -31.71 -6.97 23.44
C GLU A 260 -30.94 -6.60 22.18
N ASP A 261 -29.63 -6.38 22.34
CA ASP A 261 -28.73 -6.15 21.23
C ASP A 261 -28.54 -7.46 20.44
N PRO A 262 -28.77 -7.48 19.12
CA PRO A 262 -28.48 -8.63 18.28
C PRO A 262 -27.05 -9.17 18.42
N ASP A 263 -26.08 -8.31 18.77
CA ASP A 263 -24.68 -8.69 18.98
C ASP A 263 -24.48 -9.66 20.15
N CYS A 264 -25.44 -9.72 21.08
CA CYS A 264 -25.47 -10.70 22.17
C CYS A 264 -25.69 -12.15 21.70
N GLY A 265 -26.02 -12.36 20.42
CA GLY A 265 -26.03 -13.69 19.80
C GLY A 265 -24.64 -14.28 19.57
N ASN A 266 -23.59 -13.45 19.58
CA ASN A 266 -22.19 -13.88 19.50
C ASN A 266 -21.64 -14.18 20.91
N PRO A 267 -21.24 -15.42 21.23
CA PRO A 267 -20.72 -15.78 22.55
C PRO A 267 -19.40 -15.09 22.90
N ASP A 268 -18.67 -14.55 21.92
CA ASP A 268 -17.38 -13.89 22.10
C ASP A 268 -17.49 -12.35 22.16
N ALA A 269 -18.67 -11.78 21.90
CA ALA A 269 -18.88 -10.33 21.96
C ALA A 269 -18.77 -9.83 23.41
N PRO A 270 -17.89 -8.86 23.72
CA PRO A 270 -17.79 -8.32 25.07
C PRO A 270 -19.08 -7.60 25.48
N ILE A 271 -19.55 -7.85 26.70
CA ILE A 271 -20.78 -7.26 27.23
C ILE A 271 -20.50 -5.90 27.85
N ILE A 272 -21.22 -4.87 27.43
CA ILE A 272 -21.11 -3.51 27.98
C ILE A 272 -22.45 -2.98 28.48
N GLY A 273 -22.42 -1.94 29.33
CA GLY A 273 -23.63 -1.39 29.97
C GLY A 273 -24.01 -2.03 31.31
N CYS A 274 -23.40 -3.16 31.67
CA CYS A 274 -23.57 -3.79 32.97
C CYS A 274 -22.51 -3.36 34.00
N ALA A 275 -22.94 -3.06 35.23
CA ALA A 275 -22.05 -2.63 36.32
C ALA A 275 -21.98 -3.68 37.45
N GLY A 276 -20.79 -4.25 37.69
CA GLY A 276 -20.56 -5.17 38.83
C GLY A 276 -20.62 -6.66 38.43
N GLN A 277 -21.18 -7.52 39.30
CA GLN A 277 -21.22 -8.99 39.15
C GLN A 277 -22.23 -9.51 38.09
N TYR A 278 -22.48 -8.71 37.04
CA TYR A 278 -23.53 -8.97 36.05
C TYR A 278 -22.85 -9.00 34.67
N ASP A 279 -22.58 -10.20 34.17
CA ASP A 279 -21.80 -10.42 32.94
C ASP A 279 -22.61 -11.20 31.89
N SER A 280 -23.94 -11.05 31.90
CA SER A 280 -24.81 -11.62 30.87
C SER A 280 -25.95 -10.67 30.53
N CYS A 281 -26.21 -10.55 29.23
CA CYS A 281 -27.41 -9.93 28.68
C CYS A 281 -28.46 -11.00 28.46
N GLU A 282 -29.61 -10.87 29.11
CA GLU A 282 -30.79 -11.64 28.70
C GLU A 282 -31.95 -10.68 28.50
N GLN A 283 -32.54 -10.67 27.30
CA GLN A 283 -33.68 -9.80 26.96
C GLN A 283 -33.38 -8.32 27.19
N GLY A 284 -32.15 -7.88 26.91
CA GLY A 284 -31.70 -6.49 27.05
C GLY A 284 -31.46 -6.04 28.49
N ALA A 285 -31.54 -6.94 29.47
CA ALA A 285 -31.26 -6.63 30.88
C ALA A 285 -30.02 -7.37 31.38
N CYS A 286 -29.23 -6.69 32.23
CA CYS A 286 -28.11 -7.29 32.94
C CYS A 286 -28.62 -8.31 33.97
N VAL A 287 -28.22 -9.57 33.83
CA VAL A 287 -28.53 -10.63 34.80
C VAL A 287 -27.28 -11.08 35.55
N ALA A 288 -27.46 -11.51 36.79
CA ALA A 288 -26.35 -11.89 37.68
C ALA A 288 -25.67 -13.14 37.13
N CYS A 289 -24.37 -13.06 36.92
CA CYS A 289 -23.60 -14.15 36.37
C CYS A 289 -23.21 -15.13 37.49
N GLU A 290 -23.51 -16.42 37.31
CA GLU A 290 -23.11 -17.47 38.25
C GLU A 290 -21.77 -18.07 37.80
N ALA A 291 -20.70 -17.75 38.54
CA ALA A 291 -19.33 -18.18 38.25
C ALA A 291 -19.21 -19.69 38.06
N ALA A 292 -18.89 -20.12 36.84
CA ALA A 292 -18.80 -21.52 36.43
C ALA A 292 -17.39 -22.10 36.65
N CYS A 293 -17.06 -22.35 37.91
CA CYS A 293 -15.77 -22.94 38.32
C CYS A 293 -15.80 -24.43 38.68
N ASP A 294 -16.96 -25.07 38.56
CA ASP A 294 -17.09 -26.50 38.82
C ASP A 294 -16.21 -27.31 37.86
N GLY A 295 -15.14 -27.90 38.40
CA GLY A 295 -14.17 -28.68 37.63
C GLY A 295 -13.05 -27.87 36.98
N LYS A 296 -12.93 -26.57 37.28
CA LYS A 296 -11.79 -25.73 36.86
C LYS A 296 -10.86 -25.42 38.04
N SER A 297 -9.54 -25.43 37.84
CA SER A 297 -8.53 -24.97 38.79
C SER A 297 -7.90 -23.61 38.42
N CYS A 298 -8.21 -23.11 37.23
CA CYS A 298 -7.78 -21.82 36.70
C CYS A 298 -8.71 -21.38 35.55
N GLY A 299 -8.49 -20.19 35.01
CA GLY A 299 -9.16 -19.72 33.79
C GLY A 299 -10.44 -18.95 34.09
N SER A 300 -11.08 -18.38 33.07
CA SER A 300 -12.25 -17.54 33.28
C SER A 300 -13.41 -18.31 33.91
N ASP A 301 -14.11 -17.65 34.84
CA ASP A 301 -15.32 -18.17 35.46
C ASP A 301 -16.60 -17.89 34.65
N GLY A 302 -16.45 -17.25 33.48
CA GLY A 302 -17.55 -16.82 32.62
C GLY A 302 -18.20 -15.51 33.07
N CYS A 303 -17.70 -14.88 34.12
CA CYS A 303 -18.30 -13.73 34.81
C CYS A 303 -17.26 -12.63 35.11
N GLY A 304 -16.29 -12.42 34.20
CA GLY A 304 -15.21 -11.45 34.40
C GLY A 304 -14.21 -11.77 35.52
N GLY A 305 -14.36 -12.90 36.23
CA GLY A 305 -13.45 -13.42 37.23
C GLY A 305 -12.66 -14.65 36.76
N SER A 306 -11.81 -15.19 37.63
CA SER A 306 -11.04 -16.41 37.35
C SER A 306 -11.27 -17.50 38.40
N CYS A 307 -11.26 -18.76 37.97
CA CYS A 307 -11.46 -19.95 38.81
C CYS A 307 -10.20 -20.40 39.58
N GLY A 308 -9.17 -19.56 39.62
CA GLY A 308 -7.87 -19.82 40.23
C GLY A 308 -6.71 -19.24 39.41
N GLU A 309 -5.50 -19.36 39.96
CA GLU A 309 -4.23 -18.96 39.35
C GLU A 309 -3.29 -20.18 39.30
N CYS A 310 -2.48 -20.27 38.25
CA CYS A 310 -1.49 -21.35 38.10
C CYS A 310 -0.13 -20.95 38.70
N ASP A 311 0.68 -21.96 39.04
CA ASP A 311 2.04 -21.74 39.58
C ASP A 311 2.98 -21.14 38.52
N GLU A 312 4.17 -20.64 38.94
CA GLU A 312 5.12 -19.78 38.19
C GLU A 312 5.58 -20.31 36.80
N PHE A 313 5.21 -21.53 36.41
CA PHE A 313 5.56 -22.15 35.13
C PHE A 313 4.42 -22.95 34.48
N GLU A 314 3.20 -22.86 35.03
CA GLU A 314 2.01 -23.51 34.48
C GLU A 314 1.11 -22.47 33.83
N VAL A 315 0.50 -22.82 32.71
CA VAL A 315 -0.50 -21.97 32.04
C VAL A 315 -1.88 -22.57 32.21
N CYS A 316 -2.90 -21.73 32.17
CA CYS A 316 -4.26 -22.20 32.26
C CYS A 316 -4.76 -22.70 30.91
N HIS A 317 -5.01 -23.99 30.81
CA HIS A 317 -5.49 -24.63 29.60
C HIS A 317 -6.70 -25.53 29.89
N LEU A 318 -7.82 -25.31 29.19
CA LEU A 318 -9.11 -25.99 29.42
C LEU A 318 -9.57 -25.99 30.89
N GLY A 319 -9.26 -24.91 31.60
CA GLY A 319 -9.60 -24.73 33.01
C GLY A 319 -8.77 -25.57 33.98
N GLN A 320 -7.67 -26.18 33.55
CA GLN A 320 -6.70 -26.86 34.40
C GLN A 320 -5.32 -26.21 34.27
N CYS A 321 -4.56 -26.19 35.35
CA CYS A 321 -3.17 -25.76 35.26
C CYS A 321 -2.37 -26.89 34.62
N ALA A 322 -1.70 -26.56 33.53
CA ALA A 322 -0.91 -27.50 32.76
C ALA A 322 0.50 -26.93 32.55
N ASP A 323 1.49 -27.82 32.59
CA ASP A 323 2.84 -27.50 32.14
C ASP A 323 2.77 -27.28 30.62
N PRO A 324 3.16 -26.10 30.11
CA PRO A 324 3.06 -25.80 28.68
C PRO A 324 3.93 -26.72 27.80
N CYS A 325 4.82 -27.54 28.38
CA CYS A 325 5.74 -28.42 27.66
C CYS A 325 5.46 -29.92 27.82
N PHE A 326 4.42 -30.35 28.55
CA PHE A 326 4.18 -31.78 28.80
C PHE A 326 2.70 -32.14 29.02
N PRO A 327 2.18 -33.27 28.47
CA PRO A 327 2.85 -34.34 27.71
C PRO A 327 3.03 -34.06 26.21
N THR A 328 2.25 -33.14 25.66
CA THR A 328 2.43 -32.48 24.36
C THR A 328 2.54 -31.00 24.66
N PRO A 329 3.50 -30.27 24.10
CA PRO A 329 3.56 -28.83 24.29
C PRO A 329 2.25 -28.19 23.85
N LEU A 330 1.71 -27.26 24.64
CA LEU A 330 0.41 -26.64 24.38
C LEU A 330 0.37 -25.89 23.05
N ALA A 331 1.53 -25.39 22.60
CA ALA A 331 1.70 -24.78 21.29
C ALA A 331 1.37 -25.76 20.14
N CYS A 332 1.38 -27.07 20.38
CA CYS A 332 1.21 -28.12 19.37
C CYS A 332 -0.14 -28.84 19.43
N GLU A 333 -1.06 -28.42 20.29
CA GLU A 333 -2.39 -29.05 20.32
C GLU A 333 -3.21 -28.69 19.08
N ASP A 334 -3.05 -27.46 18.60
CA ASP A 334 -3.73 -26.94 17.41
C ASP A 334 -2.76 -26.62 16.25
N ALA A 335 -1.44 -26.73 16.47
CA ALA A 335 -0.42 -26.50 15.43
C ALA A 335 0.10 -27.80 14.81
N GLU A 336 0.16 -27.83 13.48
CA GLU A 336 0.66 -28.93 12.65
C GLU A 336 2.16 -28.82 12.32
N CYS A 337 2.71 -27.60 12.31
CA CYS A 337 4.14 -27.34 12.19
C CYS A 337 4.55 -26.09 13.01
N GLY A 338 5.84 -25.84 13.20
CA GLY A 338 6.37 -24.69 13.96
C GLY A 338 7.09 -25.07 15.25
N ASP A 339 7.74 -24.11 15.91
CA ASP A 339 8.43 -24.32 17.20
C ASP A 339 7.40 -24.63 18.30
N ASP A 340 7.71 -25.59 19.17
CA ASP A 340 6.81 -26.00 20.24
C ASP A 340 6.92 -25.13 21.51
N GLY A 341 7.78 -24.10 21.49
CA GLY A 341 8.06 -23.21 22.62
C GLY A 341 8.91 -23.86 23.71
N CYS A 342 9.29 -25.12 23.53
CA CYS A 342 9.97 -25.98 24.50
C CYS A 342 11.28 -26.55 23.94
N GLY A 343 11.76 -26.00 22.82
CA GLY A 343 13.01 -26.39 22.15
C GLY A 343 12.88 -27.56 21.18
N GLY A 344 11.66 -27.88 20.75
CA GLY A 344 11.31 -28.83 19.70
C GLY A 344 10.38 -28.20 18.66
N SER A 345 9.65 -29.02 17.90
CA SER A 345 8.69 -28.54 16.90
C SER A 345 7.39 -29.36 16.93
N CYS A 346 6.26 -28.71 16.63
CA CYS A 346 4.92 -29.32 16.61
C CYS A 346 4.71 -30.30 15.45
N GLY A 347 5.57 -30.21 14.43
CA GLY A 347 5.59 -31.08 13.27
C GLY A 347 6.45 -30.49 12.16
N GLN A 348 6.26 -30.95 10.92
CA GLN A 348 6.94 -30.45 9.72
C GLN A 348 6.01 -30.56 8.51
N CYS A 349 5.81 -29.45 7.80
CA CYS A 349 4.95 -29.37 6.62
C CYS A 349 5.63 -30.01 5.36
N ASP A 350 4.87 -30.27 4.29
CA ASP A 350 5.42 -30.83 3.03
C ASP A 350 6.24 -29.76 2.28
N GLY A 351 7.56 -29.76 2.50
CA GLY A 351 8.50 -28.73 2.04
C GLY A 351 8.69 -28.58 0.53
N LEU A 352 7.77 -29.09 -0.29
CA LEU A 352 7.69 -28.83 -1.73
C LEU A 352 6.49 -27.95 -2.11
N THR A 353 5.45 -27.87 -1.25
CA THR A 353 4.20 -27.16 -1.58
C THR A 353 3.60 -26.39 -0.42
N GLU A 354 4.10 -26.56 0.82
CA GLU A 354 3.52 -25.96 2.02
C GLU A 354 4.60 -25.34 2.92
N VAL A 355 4.26 -24.20 3.54
CA VAL A 355 5.08 -23.48 4.53
C VAL A 355 4.35 -23.43 5.86
N CYS A 356 5.12 -23.43 6.95
CA CYS A 356 4.59 -23.27 8.30
C CYS A 356 4.23 -21.81 8.54
N SER A 357 2.94 -21.48 8.51
CA SER A 357 2.43 -20.14 8.78
C SER A 357 1.39 -20.23 9.90
N GLY A 358 1.58 -19.45 10.97
CA GLY A 358 0.64 -19.42 12.10
C GLY A 358 0.42 -20.76 12.83
N GLY A 359 1.34 -21.73 12.67
CA GLY A 359 1.21 -23.09 13.21
C GLY A 359 0.54 -24.10 12.27
N TYR A 360 0.08 -23.68 11.08
CA TYR A 360 -0.58 -24.56 10.11
C TYR A 360 0.30 -24.80 8.88
N CYS A 361 0.10 -25.95 8.24
CA CYS A 361 0.67 -26.23 6.92
C CYS A 361 -0.19 -25.51 5.88
N GLU A 362 0.20 -24.31 5.47
CA GLU A 362 -0.51 -23.59 4.43
C GLU A 362 0.17 -23.83 3.08
N PRO A 363 -0.59 -23.93 1.97
CA PRO A 363 0.00 -23.91 0.64
C PRO A 363 0.91 -22.69 0.55
N ALA A 364 2.16 -22.87 0.13
CA ALA A 364 3.04 -21.73 -0.11
C ALA A 364 2.35 -20.84 -1.15
N ASP A 365 1.85 -19.69 -0.71
CA ASP A 365 1.32 -18.66 -1.60
C ASP A 365 2.44 -18.34 -2.62
N PRO A 366 2.17 -18.41 -3.93
CA PRO A 366 3.13 -17.91 -4.92
C PRO A 366 3.45 -16.42 -4.75
N GLU A 367 2.70 -15.68 -3.93
CA GLU A 367 3.00 -14.31 -3.53
C GLU A 367 3.75 -14.24 -2.19
N VAL A 368 5.09 -14.24 -2.31
CA VAL A 368 6.09 -13.76 -1.33
C VAL A 368 6.41 -14.68 -0.16
N ALA A 369 7.36 -15.60 -0.38
CA ALA A 369 8.15 -16.17 0.71
C ALA A 369 9.26 -15.18 1.12
N ASP A 370 9.46 -14.95 2.42
CA ASP A 370 10.48 -14.04 2.97
C ASP A 370 11.93 -14.42 2.62
N ASP A 371 12.16 -15.69 2.23
CA ASP A 371 13.43 -16.24 1.75
C ASP A 371 13.50 -16.34 0.21
N SER A 372 12.59 -15.69 -0.52
CA SER A 372 12.50 -15.76 -1.97
C SER A 372 13.12 -14.54 -2.66
N CYS A 373 13.81 -14.80 -3.76
CA CYS A 373 14.28 -13.75 -4.66
C CYS A 373 13.24 -13.28 -5.69
N TYR A 374 11.97 -13.70 -5.59
CA TYR A 374 10.90 -13.27 -6.49
C TYR A 374 10.75 -11.74 -6.48
N LEU A 375 10.91 -11.11 -7.65
CA LEU A 375 10.94 -9.66 -7.86
C LEU A 375 12.02 -8.88 -7.08
N ARG A 376 13.03 -9.57 -6.53
CA ARG A 376 14.07 -8.97 -5.64
C ARG A 376 15.50 -9.22 -6.11
N CYS A 377 15.71 -9.51 -7.39
CA CYS A 377 17.05 -9.72 -7.95
C CYS A 377 17.94 -8.48 -7.81
N GLN A 378 19.23 -8.68 -7.52
CA GLN A 378 20.22 -7.65 -7.16
C GLN A 378 20.00 -6.96 -5.79
N SER A 379 19.13 -7.52 -4.94
CA SER A 379 18.84 -7.02 -3.59
C SER A 379 19.03 -8.12 -2.52
N TYR A 380 18.44 -7.91 -1.34
CA TYR A 380 18.27 -8.90 -0.29
C TYR A 380 16.79 -9.24 -0.13
N ALA A 381 16.47 -10.50 0.14
CA ALA A 381 15.13 -10.87 0.59
C ALA A 381 14.87 -10.31 2.00
N PRO A 382 13.61 -10.16 2.45
CA PRO A 382 13.28 -9.71 3.80
C PRO A 382 13.98 -10.49 4.93
N SER A 383 14.28 -11.77 4.70
CA SER A 383 15.03 -12.61 5.64
C SER A 383 16.54 -12.33 5.72
N GLY A 384 17.07 -11.47 4.83
CA GLY A 384 18.47 -11.07 4.78
C GLY A 384 19.38 -11.96 3.93
N CYS A 385 18.84 -12.99 3.26
CA CYS A 385 19.61 -13.73 2.24
C CYS A 385 19.82 -12.89 0.97
N GLY A 386 20.94 -13.09 0.30
CA GLY A 386 21.35 -12.36 -0.90
C GLY A 386 20.64 -12.85 -2.16
N CYS A 387 20.10 -11.91 -2.93
CA CYS A 387 19.50 -12.10 -4.26
C CYS A 387 20.33 -11.47 -5.38
N TYR A 388 21.61 -11.20 -5.11
CA TYR A 388 22.54 -10.49 -6.00
C TYR A 388 23.63 -11.41 -6.57
N VAL A 389 24.26 -10.97 -7.66
CA VAL A 389 25.37 -11.71 -8.29
C VAL A 389 26.56 -11.78 -7.33
N GLY A 390 26.97 -12.99 -6.96
CA GLY A 390 28.09 -13.23 -6.06
C GLY A 390 27.71 -13.75 -4.67
N CYS A 391 26.41 -13.82 -4.33
CA CYS A 391 25.93 -14.38 -3.05
C CYS A 391 26.43 -15.82 -2.80
N ALA A 392 26.74 -16.57 -3.86
CA ALA A 392 27.21 -17.94 -3.76
C ALA A 392 28.65 -18.02 -3.24
N GLU A 393 29.45 -16.97 -3.48
CA GLU A 393 30.83 -16.87 -2.99
C GLU A 393 30.88 -16.46 -1.52
N THR A 394 29.93 -15.63 -1.08
CA THR A 394 29.73 -15.18 0.30
C THR A 394 28.94 -16.19 1.14
N GLY A 395 28.23 -17.11 0.51
CA GLY A 395 27.49 -18.19 1.16
C GLY A 395 26.15 -17.76 1.76
N ASP A 396 25.59 -16.66 1.26
CA ASP A 396 24.36 -16.02 1.74
C ASP A 396 23.21 -16.07 0.72
N CYS A 397 23.33 -16.80 -0.41
CA CYS A 397 22.23 -16.86 -1.38
C CYS A 397 20.93 -17.39 -0.78
N CYS A 398 19.82 -16.76 -1.18
CA CYS A 398 18.50 -17.33 -0.99
C CYS A 398 18.37 -18.67 -1.72
N VAL A 399 17.52 -19.54 -1.19
CA VAL A 399 17.39 -20.94 -1.66
C VAL A 399 16.88 -21.06 -3.10
N ASP A 400 16.19 -20.04 -3.57
CA ASP A 400 15.57 -19.95 -4.90
C ASP A 400 16.31 -19.00 -5.85
N TYR A 401 17.47 -18.43 -5.45
CA TYR A 401 18.26 -17.53 -6.30
C TYR A 401 18.50 -18.11 -7.70
N ASP A 402 18.91 -19.38 -7.78
CA ASP A 402 19.16 -20.08 -9.04
C ASP A 402 17.89 -20.31 -9.89
N GLN A 403 16.69 -20.16 -9.34
CA GLN A 403 15.41 -20.42 -10.02
C GLN A 403 14.68 -19.13 -10.38
N MET A 404 14.72 -18.14 -9.48
CA MET A 404 14.04 -16.85 -9.62
C MET A 404 14.93 -15.78 -10.25
N CYS A 405 16.24 -15.80 -9.95
CA CYS A 405 17.22 -14.80 -10.40
C CYS A 405 18.29 -15.34 -11.35
N THR A 406 18.22 -16.62 -11.75
CA THR A 406 18.87 -17.04 -12.99
C THR A 406 18.13 -16.39 -14.14
N CYS A 407 18.51 -15.16 -14.41
CA CYS A 407 18.04 -14.44 -15.55
C CYS A 407 18.53 -15.17 -16.80
N ASN A 408 17.60 -15.53 -17.68
CA ASN A 408 17.92 -16.16 -18.96
C ASN A 408 18.37 -15.06 -19.92
N PRO A 409 19.67 -14.97 -20.28
CA PRO A 409 20.18 -13.85 -21.07
C PRO A 409 19.42 -13.72 -22.38
N ALA A 410 18.73 -12.59 -22.57
CA ALA A 410 17.87 -12.34 -23.72
C ALA A 410 18.69 -11.90 -24.94
N CYS A 411 19.61 -12.75 -25.38
CA CYS A 411 20.55 -12.47 -26.47
C CYS A 411 20.10 -12.99 -27.84
N GLY A 412 18.85 -13.47 -27.93
CA GLY A 412 18.26 -13.91 -29.19
C GLY A 412 18.26 -12.79 -30.22
N GLY A 413 19.20 -12.84 -31.18
CA GLY A 413 19.34 -11.83 -32.23
C GLY A 413 20.25 -10.64 -31.88
N LYS A 414 20.77 -10.54 -30.65
CA LYS A 414 21.69 -9.48 -30.24
C LYS A 414 23.16 -9.93 -30.34
N THR A 415 24.05 -9.03 -30.75
CA THR A 415 25.52 -9.22 -30.87
C THR A 415 26.33 -8.37 -29.89
N CYS A 416 25.73 -7.29 -29.37
CA CYS A 416 26.18 -6.56 -28.20
C CYS A 416 24.94 -5.98 -27.47
N GLY A 417 25.14 -5.29 -26.35
CA GLY A 417 24.06 -4.68 -25.54
C GLY A 417 23.68 -5.53 -24.34
N ASP A 418 22.86 -4.98 -23.44
CA ASP A 418 22.49 -5.64 -22.18
C ASP A 418 21.65 -6.90 -22.43
N ASP A 419 21.90 -7.92 -21.61
CA ASP A 419 21.20 -9.20 -21.69
C ASP A 419 19.92 -9.27 -20.83
N GLY A 420 19.55 -8.16 -20.19
CA GLY A 420 18.42 -8.06 -19.26
C GLY A 420 18.71 -8.61 -17.85
N CYS A 421 19.94 -9.07 -17.62
CA CYS A 421 20.37 -9.80 -16.42
C CYS A 421 21.51 -9.11 -15.66
N GLY A 422 21.88 -7.89 -16.06
CA GLY A 422 23.09 -7.21 -15.59
C GLY A 422 24.38 -7.73 -16.24
N GLY A 423 24.27 -8.59 -17.26
CA GLY A 423 25.35 -8.96 -18.16
C GLY A 423 25.18 -8.31 -19.54
N SER A 424 26.03 -8.68 -20.50
CA SER A 424 25.91 -8.20 -21.88
C SER A 424 25.92 -9.36 -22.87
N CYS A 425 25.15 -9.22 -23.95
CA CYS A 425 25.07 -10.17 -25.05
C CYS A 425 26.34 -10.22 -25.93
N GLY A 426 27.29 -9.33 -25.67
CA GLY A 426 28.57 -9.22 -26.36
C GLY A 426 29.13 -7.80 -26.31
N THR A 427 30.30 -7.61 -26.90
CA THR A 427 30.99 -6.31 -26.96
C THR A 427 31.30 -5.95 -28.41
N CYS A 428 30.98 -4.72 -28.81
CA CYS A 428 31.27 -4.24 -30.16
C CYS A 428 32.73 -3.74 -30.22
N GLU A 429 33.54 -4.21 -31.18
CA GLU A 429 34.97 -3.85 -31.33
C GLU A 429 35.30 -3.34 -32.75
N GLY A 430 36.38 -2.55 -32.87
CA GLY A 430 36.95 -2.18 -34.16
C GLY A 430 36.22 -1.03 -34.87
N ALA A 431 35.81 -1.24 -36.12
CA ALA A 431 35.17 -0.20 -36.95
C ALA A 431 33.67 0.02 -36.62
N THR A 432 33.10 -0.81 -35.75
CA THR A 432 31.71 -0.74 -35.29
C THR A 432 31.67 -0.85 -33.76
N PRO A 433 32.16 0.17 -33.02
CA PRO A 433 32.34 0.06 -31.58
C PRO A 433 31.08 0.33 -30.76
N TYR A 434 29.96 0.72 -31.37
CA TYR A 434 28.74 1.11 -30.65
C TYR A 434 27.65 0.06 -30.79
N CYS A 435 26.85 -0.12 -29.74
CA CYS A 435 25.70 -1.02 -29.75
C CYS A 435 24.43 -0.22 -30.01
N THR A 436 23.59 -0.64 -30.96
CA THR A 436 22.24 -0.08 -31.12
C THR A 436 21.26 -0.70 -30.13
N ASP A 437 20.08 -0.10 -29.96
CA ASP A 437 19.00 -0.60 -29.10
C ASP A 437 18.49 -1.99 -29.54
N GLU A 438 18.62 -2.33 -30.83
CA GLU A 438 18.34 -3.67 -31.37
C GLU A 438 19.47 -4.69 -31.10
N GLY A 439 20.52 -4.29 -30.38
CA GLY A 439 21.66 -5.12 -30.02
C GLY A 439 22.66 -5.38 -31.15
N GLN A 440 22.76 -4.50 -32.16
CA GLN A 440 23.69 -4.65 -33.28
C GLN A 440 24.90 -3.72 -33.17
N CYS A 441 26.07 -4.19 -33.59
CA CYS A 441 27.27 -3.35 -33.66
C CYS A 441 27.18 -2.36 -34.84
N THR A 442 27.31 -1.06 -34.58
CA THR A 442 27.36 0.00 -35.59
C THR A 442 28.60 0.87 -35.48
N GLY A 443 29.01 1.48 -36.60
CA GLY A 443 30.13 2.43 -36.70
C GLY A 443 29.74 3.88 -36.41
N GLU A 444 28.45 4.18 -36.43
CA GLU A 444 27.86 5.50 -36.15
C GLU A 444 26.81 5.33 -35.06
N CYS A 445 26.87 6.16 -34.02
CA CYS A 445 25.93 6.15 -32.91
C CYS A 445 25.39 7.55 -32.71
N THR A 446 24.08 7.66 -32.62
CA THR A 446 23.38 8.92 -32.33
C THR A 446 22.99 8.89 -30.85
N PRO A 447 23.61 9.73 -30.00
CA PRO A 447 23.28 9.79 -28.58
C PRO A 447 21.79 10.02 -28.35
N ALA A 448 21.14 9.16 -27.56
CA ALA A 448 19.73 9.24 -27.23
C ALA A 448 19.52 10.08 -25.95
N CYS A 449 19.65 11.40 -26.08
CA CYS A 449 19.53 12.34 -24.96
C CYS A 449 18.23 13.13 -24.91
N ASP A 450 17.30 12.87 -25.82
CA ASP A 450 16.00 13.54 -25.81
C ASP A 450 15.24 13.14 -24.53
N GLY A 451 14.89 14.13 -23.71
CA GLY A 451 14.21 13.94 -22.42
C GLY A 451 15.11 13.57 -21.24
N LYS A 452 16.41 13.32 -21.46
CA LYS A 452 17.37 12.97 -20.39
C LYS A 452 18.12 14.21 -19.88
N SER A 453 18.24 14.33 -18.56
CA SER A 453 19.06 15.38 -17.92
C SER A 453 20.41 14.85 -17.40
N CYS A 454 20.48 13.54 -17.17
CA CYS A 454 21.65 12.77 -16.80
C CYS A 454 21.53 11.33 -17.34
N GLY A 455 22.54 10.51 -17.14
CA GLY A 455 22.48 9.07 -17.44
C GLY A 455 23.04 8.70 -18.81
N PRO A 456 23.09 7.40 -19.13
CA PRO A 456 23.78 6.90 -20.33
C PRO A 456 23.08 7.33 -21.62
N ASP A 457 23.89 7.67 -22.64
CA ASP A 457 23.42 8.11 -23.96
C ASP A 457 23.16 6.99 -24.98
N GLY A 458 23.28 5.73 -24.54
CA GLY A 458 23.18 4.54 -25.40
C GLY A 458 24.41 4.28 -26.29
N CYS A 459 25.35 5.23 -26.37
CA CYS A 459 26.54 5.18 -27.21
C CYS A 459 27.86 5.01 -26.42
N GLY A 460 27.75 4.77 -25.10
CA GLY A 460 28.89 4.70 -24.19
C GLY A 460 29.38 6.07 -23.72
N GLY A 461 28.61 7.13 -23.97
CA GLY A 461 28.71 8.44 -23.35
C GLY A 461 27.59 8.66 -22.33
N GLU A 462 27.48 9.91 -21.87
CA GLU A 462 26.50 10.34 -20.86
C GLU A 462 25.71 11.54 -21.42
N CYS A 463 24.40 11.55 -21.19
CA CYS A 463 23.49 12.65 -21.48
C CYS A 463 23.50 13.64 -20.33
N GLY A 464 24.35 14.66 -20.39
CA GLY A 464 24.41 15.67 -19.34
C GLY A 464 25.13 15.20 -18.07
N THR A 465 25.09 16.04 -17.03
CA THR A 465 25.68 15.75 -15.72
C THR A 465 24.89 16.50 -14.66
N CYS A 466 24.54 15.81 -13.57
CA CYS A 466 23.89 16.45 -12.43
C CYS A 466 24.83 17.39 -11.66
N GLY A 467 24.23 18.34 -10.93
CA GLY A 467 24.94 19.24 -10.03
C GLY A 467 25.71 18.48 -8.93
N ALA A 468 26.58 19.20 -8.22
CA ALA A 468 27.46 18.62 -7.19
C ALA A 468 26.71 17.94 -6.02
N SER A 469 25.42 18.24 -5.86
CA SER A 469 24.53 17.70 -4.82
C SER A 469 23.27 17.07 -5.42
N GLU A 470 23.33 16.60 -6.67
CA GLU A 470 22.20 15.93 -7.32
C GLU A 470 22.62 14.52 -7.72
N THR A 471 21.68 13.57 -7.65
CA THR A 471 21.91 12.18 -8.04
C THR A 471 21.08 11.87 -9.28
N CYS A 472 21.67 11.14 -10.24
CA CYS A 472 20.91 10.71 -11.41
C CYS A 472 20.01 9.54 -11.02
N SER A 473 18.69 9.72 -11.15
CA SER A 473 17.72 8.65 -10.94
C SER A 473 17.74 7.65 -12.11
N PHE A 474 17.08 6.52 -11.90
CA PHE A 474 16.85 5.52 -12.94
C PHE A 474 15.89 6.02 -14.05
N LEU A 475 15.21 7.15 -13.86
CA LEU A 475 14.43 7.84 -14.88
C LEU A 475 15.26 8.85 -15.70
N ASP A 476 16.59 8.81 -15.57
CA ASP A 476 17.52 9.74 -16.25
C ASP A 476 17.28 11.22 -15.87
N GLN A 477 16.78 11.43 -14.65
CA GLN A 477 16.51 12.75 -14.06
C GLN A 477 17.47 13.08 -12.91
N CYS A 478 17.92 14.34 -12.85
CA CYS A 478 18.70 14.81 -11.71
C CYS A 478 17.79 15.08 -10.51
N VAL A 479 17.89 14.22 -9.50
CA VAL A 479 17.16 14.33 -8.23
C VAL A 479 17.98 15.18 -7.25
N PRO A 480 17.41 16.24 -6.65
CA PRO A 480 18.05 17.05 -5.62
C PRO A 480 18.45 16.22 -4.39
N ALA A 481 19.57 16.55 -3.75
CA ALA A 481 19.97 15.92 -2.47
C ALA A 481 18.95 16.13 -1.34
N ASP A 482 18.15 17.19 -1.41
CA ASP A 482 17.10 17.49 -0.44
C ASP A 482 15.81 16.68 -0.71
N TRP A 483 15.78 15.80 -1.73
CA TRP A 483 14.68 14.87 -1.96
C TRP A 483 14.79 13.66 -1.03
N HIS A 484 13.73 13.37 -0.28
CA HIS A 484 13.69 12.35 0.77
C HIS A 484 12.65 11.25 0.54
N CYS A 485 11.78 11.40 -0.46
CA CYS A 485 10.88 10.33 -0.90
C CYS A 485 11.62 9.36 -1.83
N SER A 486 10.94 8.30 -2.26
CA SER A 486 11.48 7.42 -3.30
C SER A 486 11.94 8.24 -4.52
N MET A 487 13.13 7.96 -5.04
CA MET A 487 13.62 8.59 -6.27
C MET A 487 12.74 8.25 -7.49
N THR A 488 11.84 7.27 -7.35
CA THR A 488 10.89 6.88 -8.41
C THR A 488 9.77 7.88 -8.61
N TYR A 489 9.48 8.70 -7.61
CA TYR A 489 8.37 9.66 -7.63
C TYR A 489 8.79 11.05 -8.09
N TYR A 490 10.10 11.33 -8.15
CA TYR A 490 10.57 12.65 -8.58
C TYR A 490 10.39 12.82 -10.09
N GLY A 491 9.46 13.68 -10.51
CA GLY A 491 9.25 14.01 -11.92
C GLY A 491 8.81 12.82 -12.77
N ASP A 492 8.04 11.90 -12.20
CA ASP A 492 7.57 10.69 -12.88
C ASP A 492 6.39 10.95 -13.84
N GLY A 493 5.81 12.15 -13.76
CA GLY A 493 4.71 12.62 -14.58
C GLY A 493 3.35 12.06 -14.17
N ALA A 494 3.24 11.40 -13.01
CA ALA A 494 1.99 10.81 -12.53
C ALA A 494 1.24 11.79 -11.61
N PHE A 495 1.87 12.23 -10.52
CA PHE A 495 1.24 13.04 -9.49
C PHE A 495 2.24 14.04 -8.90
N CYS A 496 1.77 14.93 -8.02
CA CYS A 496 2.63 15.90 -7.33
C CYS A 496 2.93 15.34 -5.94
N ASP A 497 4.18 14.95 -5.72
CA ASP A 497 4.66 14.43 -4.44
C ASP A 497 5.20 15.56 -3.56
N CYS A 498 4.41 15.90 -2.54
CA CYS A 498 4.72 16.98 -1.62
C CYS A 498 5.29 16.46 -0.31
N GLY A 499 5.98 17.31 0.44
CA GLY A 499 6.60 16.94 1.71
C GLY A 499 7.89 16.12 1.57
N CYS A 500 8.36 15.93 0.34
CA CYS A 500 9.57 15.16 0.02
C CYS A 500 10.88 15.94 0.18
N GLY A 501 10.85 17.13 0.79
CA GLY A 501 12.05 17.95 1.06
C GLY A 501 12.50 18.85 -0.09
N ALA A 502 12.28 18.44 -1.35
CA ALA A 502 12.45 19.28 -2.53
C ALA A 502 11.13 19.40 -3.34
N PRO A 503 10.97 20.44 -4.17
CA PRO A 503 9.79 20.60 -4.99
C PRO A 503 9.77 19.56 -6.11
N ASP A 504 8.68 18.81 -6.21
CA ASP A 504 8.44 17.90 -7.33
C ASP A 504 8.09 18.71 -8.60
N PRO A 505 8.82 18.51 -9.72
CA PRO A 505 8.52 19.12 -11.01
C PRO A 505 7.08 18.88 -11.49
N ASP A 506 6.46 17.77 -11.12
CA ASP A 506 5.11 17.39 -11.57
C ASP A 506 4.03 18.32 -10.99
N CYS A 507 4.30 18.98 -9.86
CA CYS A 507 3.43 20.01 -9.31
C CYS A 507 3.24 21.21 -10.25
N ALA A 508 4.15 21.44 -11.19
CA ALA A 508 4.02 22.51 -12.19
C ALA A 508 3.13 22.10 -13.39
N LEU A 509 2.78 20.82 -13.52
CA LEU A 509 2.02 20.28 -14.64
C LEU A 509 0.50 20.37 -14.45
N GLY A 510 0.03 20.77 -13.27
CA GLY A 510 -1.39 20.93 -12.97
C GLY A 510 -2.11 19.59 -12.78
N VAL A 511 -1.53 18.71 -11.96
CA VAL A 511 -2.07 17.40 -11.61
C VAL A 511 -3.31 17.49 -10.71
N ASP A 512 -4.16 16.46 -10.75
CA ASP A 512 -5.42 16.41 -9.99
C ASP A 512 -5.23 16.00 -8.51
N PHE A 513 -4.05 15.47 -8.14
CA PHE A 513 -3.80 14.96 -6.79
C PHE A 513 -2.40 15.33 -6.28
N VAL A 514 -2.32 15.68 -4.99
CA VAL A 514 -1.09 16.00 -4.28
C VAL A 514 -0.88 14.98 -3.15
N PHE A 515 0.16 14.18 -3.25
CA PHE A 515 0.57 13.22 -2.23
C PHE A 515 1.37 13.91 -1.12
N GLY A 516 1.41 13.29 0.06
CA GLY A 516 2.12 13.80 1.23
C GLY A 516 1.47 14.99 1.94
N CYS A 517 0.27 15.42 1.50
CA CYS A 517 -0.49 16.50 2.11
C CYS A 517 -1.75 16.03 2.85
N PRO A 518 -2.29 16.83 3.78
CA PRO A 518 -3.57 16.53 4.41
C PRO A 518 -4.70 16.39 3.39
N VAL A 519 -5.69 15.56 3.68
CA VAL A 519 -6.87 15.36 2.82
C VAL A 519 -7.52 16.70 2.49
N GLY A 520 -7.75 16.94 1.19
CA GLY A 520 -8.37 18.15 0.67
C GLY A 520 -7.40 19.31 0.39
N VAL A 521 -6.09 19.09 0.53
CA VAL A 521 -5.05 20.05 0.12
C VAL A 521 -4.56 19.67 -1.28
N ASP A 522 -4.77 20.56 -2.25
CA ASP A 522 -4.48 20.37 -3.67
C ASP A 522 -3.30 21.23 -4.16
N SER A 523 -2.57 21.87 -3.24
CA SER A 523 -1.43 22.72 -3.59
C SER A 523 -0.16 22.28 -2.86
N CYS A 524 0.92 22.20 -3.63
CA CYS A 524 2.28 22.03 -3.14
C CYS A 524 3.14 23.16 -3.71
N GLN A 525 3.80 23.92 -2.83
CA GLN A 525 4.73 24.97 -3.25
C GLN A 525 6.06 24.78 -2.54
N GLU A 526 7.13 24.75 -3.33
CA GLU A 526 8.49 24.51 -2.83
C GLU A 526 8.61 23.19 -2.03
N GLY A 527 7.84 22.16 -2.38
CA GLY A 527 7.81 20.87 -1.67
C GLY A 527 7.03 20.90 -0.34
N ILE A 528 6.30 21.99 -0.05
CA ILE A 528 5.52 22.17 1.17
C ILE A 528 4.03 22.27 0.83
N CYS A 529 3.20 21.59 1.62
CA CYS A 529 1.75 21.61 1.46
C CYS A 529 1.18 23.01 1.66
N GLY A 530 0.31 23.45 0.75
CA GLY A 530 -0.37 24.74 0.79
C GLY A 530 -1.52 24.78 1.79
N VAL A 531 -1.21 24.53 3.07
CA VAL A 531 -2.16 24.61 4.18
C VAL A 531 -2.27 26.03 4.72
N GLU A 532 -3.47 26.42 5.18
CA GLU A 532 -3.68 27.77 5.72
C GLU A 532 -2.82 28.06 6.97
N ALA A 533 -2.63 27.04 7.81
CA ALA A 533 -1.81 27.13 9.01
C ALA A 533 -1.30 25.76 9.47
N PHE A 534 0.02 25.62 9.54
CA PHE A 534 0.66 24.58 10.35
C PHE A 534 0.49 24.89 11.84
N CYS A 535 0.57 23.86 12.66
CA CYS A 535 0.56 23.97 14.11
C CYS A 535 1.71 23.18 14.74
N SER A 536 2.25 23.72 15.83
CA SER A 536 3.19 23.03 16.71
C SER A 536 2.53 22.53 17.99
N SER A 537 1.31 22.97 18.29
CA SER A 537 0.57 22.51 19.47
C SER A 537 -0.94 22.72 19.31
N LYS A 538 -1.71 22.05 20.17
CA LYS A 538 -3.16 22.24 20.25
C LYS A 538 -3.56 23.70 20.55
N ALA A 539 -2.70 24.47 21.21
CA ALA A 539 -3.02 25.85 21.59
C ALA A 539 -3.08 26.81 20.38
N GLU A 540 -2.47 26.42 19.27
CA GLU A 540 -2.47 27.18 18.01
C GLU A 540 -3.75 26.94 17.19
N CYS A 541 -4.48 25.87 17.52
CA CYS A 541 -5.70 25.49 16.82
C CYS A 541 -6.96 26.15 17.40
N THR A 542 -7.88 26.54 16.51
CA THR A 542 -9.17 27.13 16.91
C THR A 542 -10.25 26.07 17.05
N ASN A 543 -11.43 26.44 17.56
CA ASN A 543 -12.60 25.56 17.65
C ASN A 543 -12.37 24.23 18.40
N ASN A 544 -11.41 24.19 19.33
CA ASN A 544 -11.05 22.99 20.09
C ASN A 544 -10.49 21.84 19.22
N GLN A 545 -10.05 22.16 18.00
CA GLN A 545 -9.30 21.26 17.14
C GLN A 545 -7.97 20.87 17.79
N TRP A 546 -7.42 19.76 17.32
CA TRP A 546 -6.13 19.25 17.71
C TRP A 546 -5.12 19.59 16.62
N CYS A 547 -3.86 19.61 17.01
CA CYS A 547 -2.78 19.61 16.03
C CYS A 547 -2.52 18.15 15.64
N ILE A 548 -2.80 17.79 14.39
CA ILE A 548 -2.80 16.41 13.92
C ILE A 548 -1.88 16.19 12.71
N GLY A 549 -1.45 14.96 12.51
CA GLY A 549 -0.59 14.55 11.40
C GLY A 549 0.86 14.99 11.56
N LEU A 550 1.70 14.59 10.61
CA LEU A 550 3.12 14.95 10.52
C LEU A 550 3.41 15.38 9.08
N TYR A 551 3.57 16.67 8.87
CA TYR A 551 3.77 17.26 7.55
C TYR A 551 5.00 18.16 7.52
N LEU A 552 5.77 18.10 6.44
CA LEU A 552 6.89 19.01 6.23
C LEU A 552 6.36 20.45 6.15
N SER A 553 6.85 21.30 7.05
CA SER A 553 6.40 22.69 7.21
C SER A 553 7.46 23.72 6.83
N ALA A 554 8.72 23.30 6.88
CA ALA A 554 9.91 24.00 6.40
C ALA A 554 11.04 22.97 6.23
N PRO A 555 12.13 23.28 5.50
CA PRO A 555 13.28 22.39 5.41
C PRO A 555 13.76 21.94 6.81
N GLY A 556 13.74 20.63 7.06
CA GLY A 556 14.12 20.02 8.34
C GLY A 556 13.14 20.23 9.51
N GLN A 557 11.91 20.69 9.26
CA GLN A 557 10.89 20.91 10.29
C GLN A 557 9.55 20.25 9.93
N VAL A 558 9.07 19.38 10.82
CA VAL A 558 7.80 18.66 10.67
C VAL A 558 6.79 19.14 11.71
N SER A 559 5.63 19.58 11.24
CA SER A 559 4.56 20.14 12.05
C SER A 559 3.23 19.43 11.76
N GLY A 560 2.27 19.55 12.66
CA GLY A 560 0.90 19.11 12.39
C GLY A 560 0.09 20.19 11.65
N VAL A 561 -1.15 19.86 11.37
CA VAL A 561 -2.19 20.79 10.90
C VAL A 561 -3.39 20.76 11.83
N CYS A 562 -4.15 21.84 11.90
CA CYS A 562 -5.31 21.91 12.78
C CYS A 562 -6.48 21.08 12.22
N GLY A 563 -6.86 20.03 12.93
CA GLY A 563 -7.91 19.10 12.52
C GLY A 563 -8.64 18.44 13.69
N TRP A 564 -9.64 17.64 13.39
CA TRP A 564 -10.33 16.83 14.40
C TRP A 564 -9.58 15.52 14.61
N PRO A 565 -9.41 15.07 15.87
CA PRO A 565 -8.78 13.79 16.13
C PRO A 565 -9.65 12.66 15.58
N TRP A 566 -9.03 11.56 15.17
CA TRP A 566 -9.74 10.39 14.69
C TRP A 566 -10.34 9.62 15.87
N PRO A 567 -11.68 9.50 15.96
CA PRO A 567 -12.35 9.00 17.16
C PRO A 567 -12.07 7.52 17.45
N ASP A 568 -11.81 6.73 16.41
CA ASP A 568 -11.60 5.28 16.51
C ASP A 568 -10.12 4.88 16.55
N SER A 569 -9.22 5.87 16.61
CA SER A 569 -7.77 5.67 16.61
C SER A 569 -7.16 5.71 18.02
N ALA A 570 -5.93 5.23 18.15
CA ALA A 570 -5.27 5.06 19.44
C ALA A 570 -4.95 6.42 20.11
N PRO A 571 -5.27 6.58 21.41
CA PRO A 571 -5.04 7.85 22.10
C PRO A 571 -3.55 8.11 22.38
N PRO A 572 -3.15 9.36 22.70
CA PRO A 572 -1.79 9.66 23.13
C PRO A 572 -1.31 8.75 24.27
N GLY A 573 -0.12 8.18 24.10
CA GLY A 573 0.50 7.21 25.01
C GLY A 573 0.34 5.75 24.58
N ALA A 574 -0.54 5.44 23.62
CA ALA A 574 -0.64 4.11 23.04
C ALA A 574 0.56 3.78 22.14
N PRO A 575 0.97 2.50 22.01
CA PRO A 575 1.97 2.10 21.02
C PRO A 575 1.45 2.31 19.60
N CYS A 576 2.35 2.55 18.66
CA CYS A 576 2.02 2.67 17.24
C CYS A 576 3.20 2.26 16.35
N SER A 577 2.89 1.82 15.13
CA SER A 577 3.87 1.63 14.04
C SER A 577 3.80 2.74 12.99
N ALA A 578 2.60 3.26 12.73
CA ALA A 578 2.36 4.32 11.75
C ALA A 578 1.59 5.50 12.37
N SER A 579 1.73 6.68 11.75
CA SER A 579 1.09 7.92 12.22
C SER A 579 -0.43 7.80 12.24
N GLU A 580 -0.99 7.08 11.27
CA GLU A 580 -2.42 6.91 11.04
C GLU A 580 -3.11 6.10 12.14
N GLU A 581 -2.37 5.31 12.90
CA GLU A 581 -2.90 4.54 14.03
C GLU A 581 -3.31 5.45 15.20
N CYS A 582 -2.79 6.68 15.24
CA CYS A 582 -2.96 7.60 16.35
C CYS A 582 -4.14 8.53 16.12
N SER A 583 -4.91 8.81 17.17
CA SER A 583 -5.98 9.83 17.14
C SER A 583 -5.47 11.22 16.76
N THR A 584 -4.18 11.45 16.99
CA THR A 584 -3.46 12.68 16.63
C THR A 584 -2.79 12.59 15.27
N GLY A 585 -2.81 11.47 14.56
CA GLY A 585 -2.01 11.28 13.35
C GLY A 585 -0.50 11.39 13.60
N CYS A 586 -0.04 11.20 14.84
CA CYS A 586 1.34 11.50 15.25
C CYS A 586 1.94 10.34 16.03
N CYS A 587 2.63 9.46 15.31
CA CYS A 587 3.39 8.35 15.87
C CYS A 587 4.87 8.74 15.97
N LEU A 588 5.37 8.97 17.19
CA LEU A 588 6.74 9.42 17.42
C LEU A 588 7.46 8.52 18.42
N GLY A 589 8.50 7.83 17.95
CA GLY A 589 9.22 6.83 18.74
C GLY A 589 8.32 5.67 19.16
N ALA A 590 7.53 5.14 18.21
CA ALA A 590 6.58 4.04 18.40
C ALA A 590 5.52 4.29 19.49
N THR A 591 5.12 5.54 19.70
CA THR A 591 4.07 5.91 20.65
C THR A 591 3.26 7.07 20.07
N CYS A 592 1.93 7.00 20.18
CA CYS A 592 1.04 8.09 19.82
C CYS A 592 1.29 9.29 20.73
N ARG A 593 1.46 10.49 20.17
CA ARG A 593 1.76 11.70 20.95
C ARG A 593 0.86 12.87 20.60
N ASP A 594 0.72 13.75 21.59
CA ASP A 594 0.22 15.11 21.35
C ASP A 594 1.38 16.00 20.88
N HIS A 595 1.10 16.82 19.87
CA HIS A 595 2.01 17.87 19.41
C HIS A 595 2.25 18.92 20.49
N CYS A 596 3.49 19.39 20.61
CA CYS A 596 3.86 20.48 21.51
C CYS A 596 4.99 21.36 20.96
N GLY A 597 4.93 22.65 21.27
CA GLY A 597 6.03 23.60 21.10
C GLY A 597 6.73 23.92 22.42
N ALA A 598 6.09 23.70 23.57
CA ALA A 598 6.67 23.95 24.89
C ALA A 598 6.16 23.00 25.98
N ASP A 599 6.96 22.83 27.05
CA ASP A 599 6.60 21.96 28.19
C ASP A 599 5.25 22.29 28.83
N GLY A 600 4.84 23.57 28.82
CA GLY A 600 3.57 24.01 29.41
C GLY A 600 2.33 23.53 28.65
N GLU A 601 2.51 22.99 27.45
CA GLU A 601 1.44 22.46 26.60
C GLU A 601 1.24 20.95 26.80
N CYS A 602 2.21 20.30 27.45
CA CYS A 602 2.12 18.90 27.80
C CYS A 602 1.44 18.70 29.16
N PRO A 603 0.85 17.51 29.39
CA PRO A 603 0.45 17.07 30.73
C PRO A 603 1.60 17.27 31.74
N SER A 604 1.25 17.55 33.00
CA SER A 604 2.25 17.91 34.04
C SER A 604 3.32 16.84 34.30
N SER A 605 3.03 15.59 33.95
CA SER A 605 3.94 14.43 34.01
C SER A 605 4.81 14.25 32.77
N GLN A 606 4.71 15.14 31.79
CA GLN A 606 5.39 15.06 30.50
C GLN A 606 6.22 16.32 30.22
N ARG A 607 7.09 16.21 29.22
CA ARG A 607 7.91 17.30 28.69
C ARG A 607 7.74 17.32 27.18
N CYS A 608 7.95 18.50 26.62
CA CYS A 608 7.96 18.66 25.18
C CYS A 608 9.35 18.36 24.64
N LEU A 609 9.46 17.26 23.89
CA LEU A 609 10.71 16.77 23.31
C LEU A 609 10.62 16.81 21.79
N GLY A 610 11.73 17.11 21.12
CA GLY A 610 11.86 16.94 19.68
C GLY A 610 12.12 15.47 19.35
N PHE A 611 11.38 14.95 18.39
CA PHE A 611 11.54 13.62 17.82
C PHE A 611 11.86 13.74 16.34
N GLU A 612 12.79 12.93 15.89
CA GLU A 612 13.09 12.77 14.47
C GLU A 612 11.93 12.05 13.79
N VAL A 613 11.50 12.61 12.66
CA VAL A 613 10.51 12.02 11.77
C VAL A 613 11.26 11.48 10.56
N ALA A 614 11.23 10.16 10.39
CA ALA A 614 11.84 9.51 9.23
C ALA A 614 10.96 9.69 7.99
N SER A 615 11.56 9.74 6.81
CA SER A 615 10.85 9.52 5.55
C SER A 615 10.53 8.03 5.40
N ASP A 616 9.51 7.77 4.61
CA ASP A 616 9.02 6.43 4.29
C ASP A 616 10.11 5.56 3.67
N GLY A 617 10.56 4.55 4.42
CA GLY A 617 11.40 3.45 3.93
C GLY A 617 12.86 3.78 3.60
N SER A 618 13.27 5.05 3.52
CA SER A 618 14.64 5.42 3.14
C SER A 618 15.63 5.52 4.31
N GLY A 619 15.12 5.60 5.55
CA GLY A 619 15.92 5.84 6.75
C GLY A 619 16.48 7.28 6.85
N THR A 620 16.10 8.18 5.94
CA THR A 620 16.45 9.60 6.03
C THR A 620 15.47 10.35 6.94
N THR A 621 15.94 11.38 7.64
CA THR A 621 15.11 12.18 8.55
C THR A 621 14.50 13.36 7.80
N LEU A 622 13.17 13.45 7.72
CA LEU A 622 12.44 14.60 7.15
C LEU A 622 12.61 15.86 8.01
N GLY A 623 12.72 15.69 9.33
CA GLY A 623 12.95 16.78 10.26
C GLY A 623 12.55 16.43 11.68
N LEU A 624 12.51 17.46 12.54
CA LEU A 624 12.07 17.32 13.93
C LEU A 624 10.61 17.75 14.09
N SER A 625 9.89 16.99 14.92
CA SER A 625 8.56 17.34 15.41
C SER A 625 8.48 17.28 16.93
N GLY A 626 7.71 18.19 17.52
CA GLY A 626 7.54 18.27 18.96
C GLY A 626 6.46 17.36 19.47
N GLY A 627 6.82 16.42 20.35
CA GLY A 627 5.89 15.47 20.97
C GLY A 627 5.90 15.52 22.48
N CYS A 628 4.72 15.45 23.10
CA CYS A 628 4.62 15.28 24.54
C CYS A 628 5.06 13.86 24.94
N ALA A 629 6.03 13.80 25.85
CA ALA A 629 6.64 12.55 26.27
C ALA A 629 6.92 12.52 27.77
N SER A 630 6.70 11.35 28.37
CA SER A 630 7.12 11.11 29.75
C SER A 630 8.63 10.92 29.80
N VAL A 631 9.30 11.73 30.61
CA VAL A 631 10.72 11.61 30.91
C VAL A 631 10.83 10.89 32.25
N GLY A 632 11.42 9.68 32.27
CA GLY A 632 11.64 8.96 33.52
C GLY A 632 12.58 9.74 34.44
N GLY A 633 12.34 9.77 35.75
CA GLY A 633 13.13 10.57 36.71
C GLY A 633 12.44 11.88 37.11
N SER A 634 13.22 12.88 37.56
CA SER A 634 12.68 14.18 38.00
C SER A 634 12.29 15.11 36.84
N ALA A 635 12.88 14.92 35.67
CA ALA A 635 12.70 15.75 34.48
C ALA A 635 12.94 17.26 34.75
N GLU A 636 13.85 17.55 35.68
CA GLU A 636 14.36 18.89 35.98
C GLU A 636 15.52 19.24 35.02
N GLY A 637 15.68 20.50 34.66
CA GLY A 637 16.80 20.94 33.84
C GLY A 637 18.14 20.80 34.57
N CYS A 638 19.17 20.33 33.88
CA CYS A 638 20.53 20.19 34.42
C CYS A 638 21.58 20.83 33.52
N ASP A 639 22.59 21.43 34.12
CA ASP A 639 23.78 21.98 33.45
C ASP A 639 25.04 21.14 33.71
N ALA A 640 24.95 20.14 34.58
CA ALA A 640 25.97 19.16 34.91
C ALA A 640 25.33 17.93 35.56
N GLN A 641 26.03 16.80 35.58
CA GLN A 641 25.57 15.58 36.25
C GLN A 641 25.34 15.79 37.76
N ALA A 642 26.09 16.72 38.38
CA ALA A 642 25.95 17.06 39.80
C ALA A 642 24.64 17.78 40.15
N ALA A 643 23.92 18.33 39.16
CA ALA A 643 22.62 18.96 39.36
C ALA A 643 21.50 17.93 39.58
N CYS A 644 21.70 16.68 39.16
CA CYS A 644 20.66 15.66 39.21
C CYS A 644 20.60 14.91 40.55
N PRO A 645 19.38 14.48 40.96
CA PRO A 645 19.20 13.62 42.12
C PRO A 645 20.02 12.32 42.06
N VAL A 646 20.28 11.73 43.23
CA VAL A 646 20.99 10.44 43.32
C VAL A 646 20.17 9.37 42.59
N GLY A 647 20.81 8.70 41.63
CA GLY A 647 20.17 7.67 40.80
C GLY A 647 19.71 8.18 39.42
N GLU A 648 19.83 9.48 39.17
CA GLU A 648 19.48 10.10 37.88
C GLU A 648 20.73 10.45 37.05
N ARG A 649 20.51 10.68 35.76
CA ARG A 649 21.51 11.10 34.78
C ARG A 649 21.06 12.36 34.06
N CYS A 650 21.98 13.29 33.87
CA CYS A 650 21.75 14.47 33.06
C CYS A 650 21.87 14.06 31.59
N LEU A 651 20.74 13.89 30.89
CA LEU A 651 20.72 13.42 29.50
C LEU A 651 20.26 14.52 28.56
N VAL A 652 20.65 14.39 27.29
CA VAL A 652 20.36 15.38 26.26
C VAL A 652 19.11 15.02 25.49
N PHE A 653 18.31 16.03 25.18
CA PHE A 653 17.09 15.92 24.38
C PHE A 653 17.05 17.05 23.36
N LEU A 654 16.57 16.73 22.16
CA LEU A 654 16.35 17.71 21.12
C LEU A 654 15.15 18.59 21.48
N PRO A 655 15.20 19.91 21.22
CA PRO A 655 14.02 20.75 21.31
C PRO A 655 13.11 20.52 20.09
N PRO A 656 11.81 20.80 20.22
CA PRO A 656 10.83 20.59 19.14
C PRO A 656 11.04 21.47 17.90
N SER A 657 11.81 22.56 18.00
CA SER A 657 11.93 23.59 16.95
C SER A 657 13.37 23.86 16.48
N GLY A 658 14.27 22.86 16.55
CA GLY A 658 15.63 22.96 16.00
C GLY A 658 16.52 24.03 16.67
N GLY A 659 16.52 24.07 18.00
CA GLY A 659 17.29 25.00 18.83
C GLY A 659 18.41 24.34 19.65
N SER A 660 18.94 25.06 20.65
CA SER A 660 19.96 24.51 21.54
C SER A 660 19.46 23.27 22.30
N PRO A 661 20.30 22.24 22.44
CA PRO A 661 19.95 20.99 23.11
C PRO A 661 19.54 21.25 24.56
N ARG A 662 18.51 20.54 25.01
CA ARG A 662 18.02 20.60 26.38
C ARG A 662 18.61 19.45 27.18
N PHE A 663 18.97 19.72 28.43
CA PHE A 663 19.50 18.69 29.33
C PHE A 663 18.54 18.50 30.49
N LEU A 664 18.10 17.26 30.71
CA LEU A 664 17.12 16.91 31.73
C LEU A 664 17.68 15.80 32.63
N CYS A 665 17.37 15.88 33.91
CA CYS A 665 17.63 14.81 34.87
C CYS A 665 16.62 13.69 34.65
N THR A 666 17.13 12.53 34.30
CA THR A 666 16.32 11.36 33.98
C THR A 666 16.78 10.13 34.74
N GLY A 667 15.98 9.07 34.77
CA GLY A 667 16.42 7.77 35.26
C GLY A 667 17.66 7.27 34.51
N GLN A 668 18.45 6.40 35.13
CA GLN A 668 19.64 5.85 34.47
C GLN A 668 19.23 5.10 33.17
N PRO A 669 19.69 5.55 31.99
CA PRO A 669 19.34 4.90 30.73
C PRO A 669 20.08 3.55 30.62
N ALA A 670 19.46 2.58 29.97
CA ALA A 670 20.15 1.36 29.55
C ALA A 670 21.06 1.65 28.33
N GLY A 671 22.07 0.81 28.09
CA GLY A 671 22.83 0.85 26.84
C GLY A 671 24.10 1.71 26.82
N VAL A 672 24.56 2.25 27.96
CA VAL A 672 25.87 2.94 28.03
C VAL A 672 26.99 1.94 27.71
N GLY A 673 27.78 2.24 26.67
CA GLY A 673 28.87 1.41 26.15
C GLY A 673 28.47 0.39 25.09
N GLU A 674 27.18 0.28 24.74
CA GLU A 674 26.71 -0.57 23.65
C GLU A 674 27.09 0.02 22.28
N PRO A 675 27.32 -0.80 21.24
CA PRO A 675 27.65 -0.33 19.91
C PRO A 675 26.47 0.41 19.26
N CYS A 676 26.77 1.49 18.52
CA CYS A 676 25.79 2.23 17.72
C CYS A 676 26.25 2.26 16.26
N ASN A 677 25.89 1.21 15.50
CA ASN A 677 26.37 1.03 14.12
C ASN A 677 25.71 2.00 13.13
N ASP A 678 24.53 2.53 13.45
CA ASP A 678 23.75 3.45 12.60
C ASP A 678 23.58 4.84 13.26
N GLY A 679 24.44 5.19 14.22
CA GLY A 679 24.40 6.50 14.90
C GLY A 679 23.31 6.67 15.98
N SER A 680 22.36 5.73 16.10
CA SER A 680 21.25 5.84 17.05
C SER A 680 21.58 5.26 18.43
N CYS A 681 21.29 6.01 19.49
CA CYS A 681 21.40 5.57 20.88
C CYS A 681 20.10 5.86 21.65
N ALA A 682 19.70 4.92 22.51
CA ALA A 682 18.44 5.05 23.25
C ALA A 682 18.52 6.11 24.36
N GLY A 683 17.39 6.78 24.60
CA GLY A 683 17.16 7.55 25.84
C GLY A 683 18.05 8.76 26.04
N GLY A 684 18.49 9.45 24.98
CA GLY A 684 19.31 10.66 25.10
C GLY A 684 20.79 10.39 25.36
N LEU A 685 21.25 9.17 25.06
CA LEU A 685 22.67 8.83 24.92
C LEU A 685 23.21 9.28 23.56
N LEU A 686 24.52 9.45 23.48
CA LEU A 686 25.21 9.98 22.30
C LEU A 686 26.10 8.92 21.66
N CYS A 687 25.98 8.69 20.36
CA CYS A 687 26.91 7.83 19.65
C CYS A 687 28.26 8.53 19.48
N VAL A 688 29.34 7.92 19.97
CA VAL A 688 30.70 8.50 19.91
C VAL A 688 31.71 7.49 19.38
N SER A 689 32.63 7.98 18.54
CA SER A 689 33.73 7.16 18.04
C SER A 689 34.85 7.00 19.07
N THR A 690 35.20 5.75 19.36
CA THR A 690 36.34 5.44 20.24
C THR A 690 37.67 5.51 19.49
N SER A 691 38.77 5.60 20.23
CA SER A 691 40.15 5.54 19.69
C SER A 691 40.48 4.24 18.92
N LEU A 692 39.62 3.22 19.01
CA LEU A 692 39.71 1.94 18.31
C LEU A 692 38.86 1.85 17.03
N GLY A 693 38.18 2.95 16.65
CA GLY A 693 37.32 3.00 15.46
C GLY A 693 36.00 2.24 15.61
N LYS A 694 35.52 2.08 16.84
CA LYS A 694 34.18 1.54 17.13
C LYS A 694 33.32 2.64 17.72
N ASP A 695 32.09 2.74 17.25
CA ASP A 695 31.11 3.71 17.76
C ASP A 695 30.29 3.09 18.89
N VAL A 696 30.17 3.82 20.00
CA VAL A 696 29.48 3.36 21.21
C VAL A 696 28.58 4.44 21.80
N CYS A 697 27.52 4.04 22.50
CA CYS A 697 26.63 4.95 23.20
C CYS A 697 27.25 5.47 24.49
N ALA A 698 27.42 6.78 24.58
CA ALA A 698 28.07 7.48 25.68
C ALA A 698 27.13 8.47 26.40
N LEU A 699 27.49 8.79 27.63
CA LEU A 699 26.79 9.81 28.42
C LEU A 699 27.18 11.22 27.94
N PRO A 700 26.23 12.16 27.89
CA PRO A 700 26.56 13.57 27.67
C PRO A 700 27.26 14.17 28.90
N CYS A 701 28.09 15.21 28.67
CA CYS A 701 28.85 15.90 29.71
C CYS A 701 28.70 17.44 29.63
N PRO A 702 27.48 17.98 29.86
CA PRO A 702 27.24 19.43 29.80
C PRO A 702 28.07 20.23 30.83
N GLY A 703 28.40 19.62 31.97
CA GLY A 703 29.26 20.17 33.02
C GLY A 703 30.77 19.99 32.77
N GLY A 704 31.15 19.41 31.63
CA GLY A 704 32.53 19.11 31.27
C GLY A 704 33.04 17.81 31.90
N ALA A 705 34.38 17.69 32.05
CA ALA A 705 35.04 16.46 32.47
C ALA A 705 34.61 15.91 33.85
N SER A 706 33.96 16.72 34.70
CA SER A 706 33.42 16.24 35.99
C SER A 706 32.20 15.34 35.85
N ASP A 707 31.56 15.32 34.68
CA ASP A 707 30.41 14.45 34.40
C ASP A 707 30.85 13.05 33.92
N CYS A 708 32.12 12.89 33.57
CA CYS A 708 32.69 11.66 33.02
C CYS A 708 33.43 10.82 34.07
N GLN A 709 33.64 9.55 33.76
CA GLN A 709 34.42 8.64 34.62
C GLN A 709 35.93 8.92 34.50
N ASP A 710 36.73 8.42 35.45
CA ASP A 710 38.18 8.69 35.56
C ASP A 710 39.01 8.27 34.31
N ALA A 711 38.44 7.51 33.39
CA ALA A 711 39.07 7.05 32.15
C ALA A 711 38.44 7.63 30.87
N GLU A 712 37.55 8.61 30.98
CA GLU A 712 36.82 9.22 29.86
C GLU A 712 37.19 10.70 29.72
N GLU A 713 37.21 11.19 28.48
CA GLU A 713 37.37 12.61 28.17
C GLU A 713 36.05 13.20 27.68
N CYS A 714 35.68 14.39 28.18
CA CYS A 714 34.51 15.11 27.69
C CYS A 714 34.87 15.84 26.39
N LEU A 715 34.48 15.27 25.26
CA LEU A 715 34.82 15.76 23.92
C LEU A 715 33.56 16.22 23.17
N PRO A 716 33.69 17.20 22.24
CA PRO A 716 32.61 17.57 21.34
C PRO A 716 32.20 16.38 20.48
N THR A 717 30.92 16.08 20.44
CA THR A 717 30.30 15.14 19.51
C THR A 717 29.14 15.81 18.78
N ARG A 718 28.81 15.28 17.62
CA ARG A 718 27.73 15.78 16.77
C ARG A 718 26.48 14.96 17.00
N LEU A 719 25.37 15.64 17.27
CA LEU A 719 24.03 15.11 17.07
C LEU A 719 23.62 15.53 15.66
N SER A 720 23.42 14.55 14.77
CA SER A 720 22.72 14.82 13.52
C SER A 720 21.29 15.20 13.89
N ASP A 721 20.90 16.43 13.60
CA ASP A 721 19.58 16.95 13.97
C ASP A 721 18.61 17.00 12.79
N ARG A 722 19.08 16.65 11.57
CA ARG A 722 18.30 16.77 10.32
C ARG A 722 18.60 15.73 9.24
N GLY A 723 19.39 14.69 9.51
CA GLY A 723 19.64 13.63 8.52
C GLY A 723 20.29 14.11 7.21
N THR A 724 20.81 15.33 7.16
CA THR A 724 21.60 15.84 6.03
C THR A 724 23.05 15.39 6.21
N ASN A 725 23.75 15.16 5.09
CA ASN A 725 25.20 14.94 5.10
C ASN A 725 25.99 16.24 5.34
N ASP A 726 25.30 17.37 5.49
CA ASP A 726 25.92 18.64 5.85
C ASP A 726 26.22 18.66 7.35
N THR A 727 27.29 19.35 7.72
CA THR A 727 27.79 19.43 9.08
C THR A 727 27.72 20.83 9.67
N GLU A 728 27.13 21.76 8.91
CA GLU A 728 26.97 23.16 9.31
C GLU A 728 25.77 23.38 10.24
N ASP A 729 24.76 22.50 10.22
CA ASP A 729 23.57 22.55 11.08
C ASP A 729 23.59 21.56 12.26
N ASP A 730 24.46 20.54 12.23
CA ASP A 730 24.66 19.59 13.33
C ASP A 730 24.72 20.24 14.73
N ILE A 731 23.95 19.69 15.66
CA ILE A 731 23.96 20.15 17.05
C ILE A 731 25.21 19.63 17.75
N MET A 732 26.12 20.56 18.05
CA MET A 732 27.32 20.26 18.85
C MET A 732 26.98 20.11 20.34
N VAL A 733 27.21 18.91 20.87
CA VAL A 733 27.13 18.60 22.30
C VAL A 733 28.45 18.02 22.79
N ASN A 734 28.62 17.85 24.09
CA ASN A 734 29.80 17.15 24.62
C ASN A 734 29.38 15.79 25.17
N ALA A 735 30.21 14.77 24.93
CA ALA A 735 30.00 13.40 25.40
C ALA A 735 31.26 12.83 26.06
N CYS A 736 31.07 11.93 27.01
CA CYS A 736 32.14 11.20 27.68
C CYS A 736 32.68 10.11 26.75
N THR A 737 33.90 10.32 26.25
CA THR A 737 34.51 9.47 25.23
C THR A 737 35.60 8.60 25.88
N PRO A 738 35.56 7.26 25.71
CA PRO A 738 36.56 6.33 26.28
C PRO A 738 37.96 6.36 25.66
#